data_AF-A0A919W5B9-F1
#
_entry.id   AF-A0A919W5B9-F1
#
_cell.length_a   1.000
_cell.length_b   1.000
_cell.length_c   1.000
_cell.angle_alpha   90.00
_cell.angle_beta   90.00
_cell.angle_gamma   90.00
#
_symmetry.space_group_name_H-M   'P 1'
#
loop_
_entity.id
_entity.type
_entity.pdbx_description
1 polymer ?
#
loop_
_entity_poly.entity_id
_entity_poly.type
_entity_poly.pdbx_seq_one_letter_code
_entity_poly.pdbx_strand_id
1 'polypeptide(L)'
;MRKPSALPPGVTRRELRPAGGDLAGAWMAAWSPDGTRIATAGPGLGMVWRVNPEAGEFRPEFSVGGFLDVKSWGVRWHPSNPAIFAHAHGKTVTMRMLDRDGRGSGTMWSVPHRTSGGVWPSMEFSPDGHRIAVIQGEHSWSKPREGALAVFDTHTGEQLDRLEYTQGPKMIAWAPTGDRLAVLSAKETLQIHPADHLARETTAGRGVDGAKAIAMSWSPDGRRLVAARNRPTIHIWNTVDGVLEAELEGHTGDYVYDTAFTPDGRIMFSTGIDGTIRCWRTDTWACVAVIPIAETHAAYGSLITVPGHDALARRNSDRNGIELFDIDVDRLLADQPTDASRTYRNAKVVLVGDTGVGKSGLGLVLSGQPYRPTDSSHARQVFTFDEREVDQPGGPEKREILLWDLAGQPGYRLIHQLHLAEAAAAVVVFDARSETDPFGAVRYWTRALKQCQADVPGRTPPPAILAAARVDRGGIPASRERIDALCAELGLTGYFETSARQGWQIAELAQAVREAINWGTLPRSISNLLFETIKRFLIAEKAGSRVLATADDLFRDFSRQQPGLAGDPDLRAGFDTCIRLLEGRDLLRRLSFGGFVLLRPELLDAYASALIDAARGQPDGLGYFSWEDAIAGRFPMPDDGRLAGADEQLLLIATVEELLRHDLALRETTDNRIDLVFPSQFTIEGEAPADTKADVILRFEGSVPTVYATLAVRLSHVYQRAEMWRNASTYRPKTGGVCGLRARETGDGIGELTVFFDAAAGAETRIIFEDYVQAHVTAHALPGTVRRERVFTCPGCSYRLDAEMVRRRLDRGATAMTCPVCDEHQIVFLDGADHLDRSVQQSVERMNESADLGRDRAAATATIRGKETAGDYDVFLSYNSAERPAVAGIAEGLREAGLLPWFDTRALQGGQVWQQELEKQIRGVRAAAVLLGPQGMGRWQRLEAEAIVDEQTRREDLKVIPVLLPGTPAGFTLPMFLGRWHAVDFREAWPAPFDRLVQAISGEPQR
;
A
#
# COMPACT_ATOMS: atom_id res chain seq x y z
N MET A 1 -25.86 16.52 14.56
CA MET A 1 -26.95 16.18 13.61
C MET A 1 -26.94 17.15 12.44
N ARG A 2 -26.57 16.70 11.23
CA ARG A 2 -26.65 17.50 9.99
C ARG A 2 -28.12 17.84 9.69
N LYS A 3 -28.44 19.08 9.28
CA LYS A 3 -29.73 19.36 8.62
C LYS A 3 -29.71 18.64 7.25
N PRO A 4 -30.76 17.90 6.86
CA PRO A 4 -30.79 17.31 5.52
C PRO A 4 -30.79 18.45 4.49
N SER A 5 -29.73 18.54 3.69
CA SER A 5 -29.72 19.35 2.47
C SER A 5 -30.78 18.80 1.51
N ALA A 6 -31.30 19.68 0.65
CA ALA A 6 -32.26 19.27 -0.36
C ALA A 6 -31.66 18.19 -1.27
N LEU A 7 -32.46 17.18 -1.61
CA LEU A 7 -32.05 16.16 -2.57
C LEU A 7 -31.85 16.82 -3.95
N PRO A 8 -30.90 16.30 -4.76
CA PRO A 8 -30.72 16.78 -6.12
C PRO A 8 -32.00 16.55 -6.95
N PRO A 9 -32.28 17.39 -7.96
CA PRO A 9 -33.41 17.17 -8.86
C PRO A 9 -33.33 15.78 -9.51
N GLY A 10 -34.48 15.11 -9.66
CA GLY A 10 -34.53 13.75 -10.19
C GLY A 10 -34.24 12.64 -9.18
N VAL A 11 -33.96 12.99 -7.92
CA VAL A 11 -33.81 12.00 -6.84
C VAL A 11 -34.92 12.16 -5.80
N THR A 12 -35.66 11.07 -5.55
CA THR A 12 -36.64 11.01 -4.45
C THR A 12 -36.25 9.95 -3.43
N ARG A 13 -36.33 10.30 -2.14
CA ARG A 13 -36.04 9.38 -1.04
C ARG A 13 -37.33 8.85 -0.42
N ARG A 14 -37.42 7.53 -0.27
CA ARG A 14 -38.48 6.80 0.45
C ARG A 14 -37.85 5.87 1.48
N GLU A 15 -38.59 5.56 2.55
CA GLU A 15 -38.14 4.66 3.61
C GLU A 15 -39.12 3.49 3.73
N LEU A 16 -38.61 2.27 3.58
CA LEU A 16 -39.35 1.03 3.82
C LEU A 16 -39.07 0.55 5.25
N ARG A 17 -40.13 0.42 6.04
CA ARG A 17 -40.07 -0.11 7.41
C ARG A 17 -40.75 -1.47 7.50
N PRO A 18 -40.12 -2.45 8.18
CA PRO A 18 -40.71 -3.77 8.29
C PRO A 18 -41.98 -3.71 9.13
N ALA A 19 -43.06 -4.33 8.64
CA ALA A 19 -44.34 -4.45 9.35
C ALA A 19 -44.28 -5.42 10.57
N GLY A 20 -43.10 -5.94 10.89
CA GLY A 20 -42.79 -6.85 12.00
C GLY A 20 -41.38 -7.46 11.85
N GLY A 21 -40.75 -7.86 12.95
CA GLY A 21 -39.34 -8.33 12.95
C GLY A 21 -38.31 -7.18 13.07
N ASP A 22 -37.06 -7.54 13.38
CA ASP A 22 -35.98 -6.59 13.59
C ASP A 22 -34.84 -6.86 12.61
N LEU A 23 -34.43 -5.84 11.85
CA LEU A 23 -33.23 -5.83 11.02
C LEU A 23 -31.99 -5.45 11.84
N ALA A 24 -32.11 -5.12 13.13
CA ALA A 24 -30.96 -4.83 13.99
C ALA A 24 -29.99 -6.02 13.97
N GLY A 25 -28.74 -5.74 13.58
CA GLY A 25 -27.70 -6.75 13.40
C GLY A 25 -27.54 -7.31 11.98
N ALA A 26 -28.47 -7.11 11.04
CA ALA A 26 -28.35 -7.63 9.68
C ALA A 26 -27.30 -6.88 8.83
N TRP A 27 -26.06 -7.32 8.87
CA TRP A 27 -24.93 -6.67 8.21
C TRP A 27 -24.93 -6.69 6.67
N MET A 28 -25.54 -7.69 6.01
CA MET A 28 -25.61 -7.79 4.54
C MET A 28 -27.05 -7.96 4.05
N ALA A 29 -27.33 -7.50 2.83
CA ALA A 29 -28.58 -7.72 2.12
C ALA A 29 -28.34 -8.12 0.65
N ALA A 30 -29.28 -8.87 0.06
CA ALA A 30 -29.28 -9.19 -1.37
C ALA A 30 -30.73 -9.26 -1.88
N TRP A 31 -31.01 -8.62 -3.01
CA TRP A 31 -32.31 -8.67 -3.68
C TRP A 31 -32.45 -9.92 -4.53
N SER A 32 -33.67 -10.47 -4.58
CA SER A 32 -34.00 -11.47 -5.59
C SER A 32 -33.98 -10.84 -6.99
N PRO A 33 -33.67 -11.61 -8.05
CA PRO A 33 -33.61 -11.07 -9.41
C PRO A 33 -34.90 -10.44 -9.92
N ASP A 34 -36.04 -10.85 -9.35
CA ASP A 34 -37.37 -10.32 -9.68
C ASP A 34 -37.75 -9.07 -8.86
N GLY A 35 -36.87 -8.59 -7.96
CA GLY A 35 -37.12 -7.41 -7.12
C GLY A 35 -38.18 -7.59 -6.04
N THR A 36 -38.74 -8.80 -5.87
CA THR A 36 -39.87 -9.03 -4.95
C THR A 36 -39.46 -9.43 -3.53
N ARG A 37 -38.18 -9.79 -3.33
CA ARG A 37 -37.66 -10.26 -2.05
C ARG A 37 -36.28 -9.69 -1.74
N ILE A 38 -35.98 -9.62 -0.45
CA ILE A 38 -34.65 -9.31 0.06
C ILE A 38 -34.26 -10.41 1.04
N ALA A 39 -33.05 -10.93 0.91
CA ALA A 39 -32.43 -11.78 1.92
C ALA A 39 -31.42 -10.98 2.72
N THR A 40 -31.39 -11.16 4.03
CA THR A 40 -30.50 -10.44 4.95
C THR A 40 -29.72 -11.40 5.85
N ALA A 41 -28.44 -11.11 6.10
CA ALA A 41 -27.54 -11.92 6.94
C ALA A 41 -26.76 -11.05 7.95
N GLY A 42 -26.46 -11.59 9.14
CA GLY A 42 -25.75 -10.89 10.24
C GLY A 42 -25.47 -11.79 11.47
N PRO A 43 -24.94 -11.24 12.59
CA PRO A 43 -24.77 -11.97 13.84
C PRO A 43 -26.15 -12.21 14.47
N GLY A 44 -26.80 -13.29 14.05
CA GLY A 44 -28.16 -13.63 14.45
C GLY A 44 -28.87 -14.45 13.38
N LEU A 45 -30.21 -14.43 13.41
CA LEU A 45 -31.06 -15.13 12.46
C LEU A 45 -31.03 -14.42 11.09
N GLY A 46 -30.62 -15.13 10.02
CA GLY A 46 -30.81 -14.64 8.65
C GLY A 46 -32.29 -14.69 8.25
N MET A 47 -32.78 -13.70 7.51
CA MET A 47 -34.19 -13.58 7.15
C MET A 47 -34.38 -13.28 5.67
N VAL A 48 -35.49 -13.78 5.11
CA VAL A 48 -36.00 -13.34 3.82
C VAL A 48 -37.27 -12.53 4.03
N TRP A 49 -37.33 -11.42 3.34
CA TRP A 49 -38.35 -10.40 3.40
C TRP A 49 -39.05 -10.31 2.06
N ARG A 50 -40.37 -10.17 2.09
CA ARG A 50 -41.15 -9.82 0.91
C ARG A 50 -41.20 -8.30 0.80
N VAL A 51 -40.95 -7.79 -0.40
CA VAL A 51 -40.88 -6.36 -0.68
C VAL A 51 -41.71 -6.02 -1.90
N ASN A 52 -42.56 -5.01 -1.77
CA ASN A 52 -43.19 -4.32 -2.89
C ASN A 52 -42.84 -2.83 -2.80
N PRO A 53 -41.84 -2.37 -3.57
CA PRO A 53 -41.37 -0.97 -3.53
C PRO A 53 -42.44 0.06 -3.90
N GLU A 54 -43.41 -0.29 -4.74
CA GLU A 54 -44.48 0.61 -5.17
C GLU A 54 -45.58 0.72 -4.11
N ALA A 55 -45.99 -0.42 -3.54
CA ALA A 55 -47.03 -0.47 -2.51
C ALA A 55 -46.50 -0.12 -1.10
N GLY A 56 -45.18 0.03 -0.93
CA GLY A 56 -44.54 0.22 0.38
C GLY A 56 -44.62 -1.01 1.28
N GLU A 57 -44.91 -2.20 0.72
CA GLU A 57 -45.01 -3.44 1.49
C GLU A 57 -43.61 -3.91 1.83
N PHE A 58 -43.31 -4.05 3.13
CA PHE A 58 -42.08 -4.65 3.60
C PHE A 58 -42.38 -5.50 4.82
N ARG A 59 -42.35 -6.83 4.66
CA ARG A 59 -42.70 -7.75 5.75
C ARG A 59 -41.86 -9.01 5.76
N PRO A 60 -41.64 -9.61 6.93
CA PRO A 60 -40.89 -10.84 7.05
C PRO A 60 -41.64 -12.00 6.38
N GLU A 61 -40.93 -12.83 5.61
CA GLU A 61 -41.49 -14.01 4.95
C GLU A 61 -41.09 -15.29 5.69
N PHE A 62 -39.79 -15.53 5.91
CA PHE A 62 -39.30 -16.67 6.69
C PHE A 62 -37.84 -16.50 7.18
N SER A 63 -37.42 -17.35 8.14
CA SER A 63 -36.04 -17.45 8.62
C SER A 63 -35.20 -18.44 7.82
N VAL A 64 -33.97 -18.04 7.48
CA VAL A 64 -32.97 -18.86 6.80
C VAL A 64 -32.19 -19.76 7.78
N GLY A 65 -32.24 -19.49 9.08
CA GLY A 65 -31.53 -20.22 10.14
C GLY A 65 -32.46 -20.88 11.16
N GLY A 66 -32.34 -22.20 11.33
CA GLY A 66 -33.13 -23.01 12.27
C GLY A 66 -32.46 -23.31 13.62
N PHE A 67 -31.34 -22.66 13.95
CA PHE A 67 -30.58 -22.97 15.16
C PHE A 67 -30.19 -21.67 15.88
N LEU A 68 -30.54 -21.59 17.17
CA LEU A 68 -30.50 -20.40 18.01
C LEU A 68 -29.09 -19.85 18.36
N ASP A 69 -28.00 -20.38 17.78
CA ASP A 69 -26.66 -20.21 18.38
C ASP A 69 -25.48 -19.94 17.42
N VAL A 70 -25.68 -19.69 16.12
CA VAL A 70 -24.55 -19.59 15.18
C VAL A 70 -24.69 -18.44 14.17
N LYS A 71 -23.56 -17.75 13.89
CA LYS A 71 -23.46 -16.52 13.09
C LYS A 71 -23.53 -16.80 11.57
N SER A 72 -24.37 -16.06 10.84
CA SER A 72 -24.43 -16.05 9.37
C SER A 72 -23.69 -14.82 8.80
N TRP A 73 -22.97 -15.02 7.69
CA TRP A 73 -21.97 -14.04 7.23
C TRP A 73 -22.07 -13.66 5.75
N GLY A 74 -23.01 -14.20 4.98
CA GLY A 74 -23.10 -13.89 3.55
C GLY A 74 -24.36 -14.45 2.91
N VAL A 75 -24.92 -13.70 1.96
CA VAL A 75 -26.08 -14.12 1.16
C VAL A 75 -26.01 -13.57 -0.27
N ARG A 76 -26.36 -14.41 -1.24
CA ARG A 76 -26.48 -14.09 -2.67
C ARG A 76 -27.65 -14.84 -3.28
N TRP A 77 -28.41 -14.18 -4.15
CA TRP A 77 -29.45 -14.85 -4.93
C TRP A 77 -28.89 -15.38 -6.24
N HIS A 78 -29.46 -16.49 -6.72
CA HIS A 78 -29.20 -17.00 -8.05
C HIS A 78 -29.72 -16.01 -9.09
N PRO A 79 -28.95 -15.63 -10.12
CA PRO A 79 -29.25 -14.49 -10.99
C PRO A 79 -30.52 -14.63 -11.83
N SER A 80 -30.93 -15.86 -12.15
CA SER A 80 -32.13 -16.13 -12.96
C SER A 80 -33.23 -16.86 -12.20
N ASN A 81 -32.99 -17.25 -10.94
CA ASN A 81 -33.93 -18.06 -10.19
C ASN A 81 -34.19 -17.44 -8.81
N PRO A 82 -35.31 -16.71 -8.64
CA PRO A 82 -35.65 -16.08 -7.37
C PRO A 82 -36.05 -17.08 -6.27
N ALA A 83 -36.04 -18.38 -6.56
CA ALA A 83 -36.21 -19.45 -5.57
C ALA A 83 -34.89 -20.02 -5.06
N ILE A 84 -33.73 -19.65 -5.62
CA ILE A 84 -32.43 -20.21 -5.21
C ILE A 84 -31.54 -19.12 -4.65
N PHE A 85 -30.94 -19.37 -3.49
CA PHE A 85 -29.94 -18.48 -2.91
C PHE A 85 -28.87 -19.28 -2.17
N ALA A 86 -27.66 -18.72 -2.14
CA ALA A 86 -26.56 -19.26 -1.37
C ALA A 86 -26.36 -18.41 -0.11
N HIS A 87 -26.08 -19.06 1.01
CA HIS A 87 -25.75 -18.37 2.25
C HIS A 87 -24.59 -19.05 2.98
N ALA A 88 -23.76 -18.24 3.63
CA ALA A 88 -22.63 -18.70 4.43
C ALA A 88 -22.99 -18.74 5.92
N HIS A 89 -22.71 -19.88 6.56
CA HIS A 89 -23.02 -20.12 7.97
C HIS A 89 -21.94 -20.97 8.65
N GLY A 90 -21.36 -20.44 9.73
CA GLY A 90 -20.26 -21.11 10.42
C GLY A 90 -19.10 -21.46 9.47
N LYS A 91 -18.86 -22.76 9.30
CA LYS A 91 -17.83 -23.34 8.43
C LYS A 91 -18.41 -23.98 7.16
N THR A 92 -19.56 -23.53 6.69
CA THR A 92 -20.17 -24.05 5.45
C THR A 92 -20.80 -22.94 4.62
N VAL A 93 -20.69 -23.07 3.30
CA VAL A 93 -21.56 -22.35 2.35
C VAL A 93 -22.64 -23.33 1.91
N THR A 94 -23.90 -22.93 2.03
CA THR A 94 -25.05 -23.78 1.78
C THR A 94 -25.94 -23.15 0.72
N MET A 95 -26.31 -23.91 -0.29
CA MET A 95 -27.29 -23.46 -1.28
C MET A 95 -28.68 -23.99 -0.94
N ARG A 96 -29.67 -23.10 -0.99
CA ARG A 96 -31.05 -23.38 -0.61
C ARG A 96 -32.00 -23.07 -1.76
N MET A 97 -33.06 -23.87 -1.81
CA MET A 97 -34.20 -23.66 -2.68
C MET A 97 -35.43 -23.24 -1.83
N LEU A 98 -36.30 -22.42 -2.41
CA LEU A 98 -37.62 -22.08 -1.88
C LEU A 98 -38.69 -23.02 -2.46
N ASP A 99 -39.70 -23.31 -1.67
CA ASP A 99 -40.87 -24.07 -2.10
C ASP A 99 -41.81 -23.16 -2.90
N ARG A 100 -42.91 -23.76 -3.37
CA ARG A 100 -43.98 -23.06 -4.10
C ARG A 100 -44.60 -21.90 -3.33
N ASP A 101 -44.55 -21.93 -2.00
CA ASP A 101 -45.10 -20.89 -1.12
C ASP A 101 -44.04 -19.83 -0.75
N GLY A 102 -42.82 -19.94 -1.28
CA GLY A 102 -41.71 -19.02 -0.99
C GLY A 102 -41.05 -19.27 0.36
N ARG A 103 -41.25 -20.45 0.98
CA ARG A 103 -40.63 -20.84 2.26
C ARG A 103 -39.46 -21.80 2.00
N GLY A 104 -38.50 -21.89 2.93
CA GLY A 104 -37.29 -22.70 2.73
C GLY A 104 -37.58 -24.19 2.52
N SER A 105 -37.30 -24.74 1.33
CA SER A 105 -37.70 -26.09 0.91
C SER A 105 -36.62 -27.15 0.99
N GLY A 106 -35.44 -26.81 1.52
CA GLY A 106 -34.34 -27.75 1.72
C GLY A 106 -32.99 -27.22 1.25
N THR A 107 -31.93 -27.81 1.79
CA THR A 107 -30.56 -27.62 1.31
C THR A 107 -30.39 -28.41 0.02
N MET A 108 -30.01 -27.75 -1.09
CA MET A 108 -29.67 -28.46 -2.34
C MET A 108 -28.33 -29.19 -2.17
N TRP A 109 -27.32 -28.46 -1.69
CA TRP A 109 -26.03 -29.00 -1.28
C TRP A 109 -25.32 -28.01 -0.33
N SER A 110 -24.30 -28.49 0.36
CA SER A 110 -23.43 -27.69 1.21
C SER A 110 -21.97 -28.03 0.97
N VAL A 111 -21.12 -27.01 0.94
CA VAL A 111 -19.67 -27.18 0.83
C VAL A 111 -19.00 -26.75 2.13
N PRO A 112 -18.03 -27.55 2.63
CA PRO A 112 -17.20 -27.14 3.75
C PRO A 112 -16.42 -25.87 3.40
N HIS A 113 -16.36 -24.96 4.36
CA HIS A 113 -15.67 -23.69 4.29
C HIS A 113 -14.80 -23.53 5.55
N ARG A 114 -13.49 -23.48 5.40
CA ARG A 114 -12.57 -23.36 6.54
C ARG A 114 -12.39 -21.89 6.93
N THR A 115 -13.26 -21.38 7.79
CA THR A 115 -13.06 -20.09 8.47
C THR A 115 -12.87 -20.26 9.98
N SER A 116 -11.86 -19.60 10.51
CA SER A 116 -11.56 -19.44 11.93
C SER A 116 -11.37 -17.94 12.19
N GLY A 117 -12.46 -17.26 12.57
CA GLY A 117 -12.44 -15.82 12.84
C GLY A 117 -13.58 -15.09 12.13
N GLY A 118 -14.12 -14.07 12.79
CA GLY A 118 -15.33 -13.35 12.39
C GLY A 118 -15.16 -12.42 11.19
N VAL A 119 -14.75 -12.97 10.04
CA VAL A 119 -14.62 -12.23 8.77
C VAL A 119 -15.48 -12.86 7.68
N TRP A 120 -16.00 -11.97 6.84
CA TRP A 120 -16.93 -12.13 5.74
C TRP A 120 -16.38 -13.00 4.60
N PRO A 121 -16.96 -14.17 4.28
CA PRO A 121 -16.64 -14.86 3.04
C PRO A 121 -17.26 -14.09 1.87
N SER A 122 -16.44 -13.55 0.97
CA SER A 122 -16.93 -13.03 -0.32
C SER A 122 -17.33 -14.21 -1.19
N MET A 123 -18.57 -14.17 -1.68
CA MET A 123 -19.16 -15.20 -2.52
C MET A 123 -20.06 -14.56 -3.56
N GLU A 124 -20.08 -15.12 -4.77
CA GLU A 124 -20.81 -14.54 -5.90
C GLU A 124 -21.09 -15.59 -6.98
N PHE A 125 -22.30 -15.54 -7.55
CA PHE A 125 -22.68 -16.38 -8.68
C PHE A 125 -22.10 -15.82 -9.98
N SER A 126 -21.76 -16.71 -10.91
CA SER A 126 -21.60 -16.30 -12.30
C SER A 126 -22.93 -15.77 -12.85
N PRO A 127 -22.92 -14.84 -13.82
CA PRO A 127 -24.16 -14.23 -14.34
C PRO A 127 -25.17 -15.22 -14.93
N ASP A 128 -24.69 -16.33 -15.49
CA ASP A 128 -25.52 -17.44 -15.98
C ASP A 128 -26.11 -18.31 -14.85
N GLY A 129 -25.59 -18.16 -13.63
CA GLY A 129 -25.97 -18.92 -12.46
C GLY A 129 -25.43 -20.35 -12.43
N HIS A 130 -24.60 -20.77 -13.39
CA HIS A 130 -24.05 -22.13 -13.45
C HIS A 130 -22.86 -22.35 -12.51
N ARG A 131 -22.19 -21.28 -12.08
CA ARG A 131 -21.04 -21.33 -11.20
C ARG A 131 -21.23 -20.42 -9.99
N ILE A 132 -20.56 -20.75 -8.91
CA ILE A 132 -20.43 -19.87 -7.74
C ILE A 132 -18.97 -19.83 -7.31
N ALA A 133 -18.42 -18.62 -7.24
CA ALA A 133 -17.10 -18.37 -6.70
C ALA A 133 -17.21 -18.09 -5.20
N VAL A 134 -16.31 -18.70 -4.43
CA VAL A 134 -16.26 -18.59 -2.98
C VAL A 134 -14.81 -18.43 -2.56
N ILE A 135 -14.53 -17.34 -1.86
CA ILE A 135 -13.26 -17.17 -1.15
C ILE A 135 -13.27 -18.10 0.08
N GLN A 136 -12.23 -18.91 0.26
CA GLN A 136 -12.04 -19.85 1.37
C GLN A 136 -10.76 -19.51 2.15
N GLY A 137 -10.74 -19.53 3.49
CA GLY A 137 -9.49 -19.36 4.25
C GLY A 137 -9.62 -18.64 5.59
N GLU A 138 -8.48 -18.45 6.28
CA GLU A 138 -8.45 -17.67 7.53
C GLU A 138 -8.43 -16.18 7.20
N HIS A 139 -9.58 -15.55 7.06
CA HIS A 139 -9.60 -14.10 6.80
C HIS A 139 -9.45 -13.31 8.10
N SER A 140 -8.44 -12.45 8.17
CA SER A 140 -8.42 -11.29 9.06
C SER A 140 -8.45 -10.00 8.25
N TRP A 141 -9.17 -8.98 8.75
CA TRP A 141 -9.06 -7.62 8.21
C TRP A 141 -7.69 -7.02 8.50
N SER A 142 -7.04 -7.48 9.56
CA SER A 142 -5.75 -6.97 9.99
C SER A 142 -4.61 -7.70 9.31
N LYS A 143 -4.48 -8.99 9.61
CA LYS A 143 -3.36 -9.81 9.15
C LYS A 143 -3.68 -10.48 7.83
N PRO A 144 -2.80 -10.39 6.83
CA PRO A 144 -2.94 -11.19 5.64
C PRO A 144 -2.61 -12.65 6.08
N ARG A 145 -3.39 -13.61 5.59
CA ARG A 145 -3.32 -15.03 5.95
C ARG A 145 -3.68 -15.86 4.73
N GLU A 146 -3.22 -17.10 4.65
CA GLU A 146 -3.52 -18.00 3.54
C GLU A 146 -5.03 -18.10 3.25
N GLY A 147 -5.36 -18.04 1.97
CA GLY A 147 -6.71 -18.26 1.49
C GLY A 147 -6.71 -18.78 0.07
N ALA A 148 -7.84 -19.30 -0.38
CA ALA A 148 -8.05 -19.82 -1.70
C ALA A 148 -9.28 -19.16 -2.31
N LEU A 149 -9.31 -19.09 -3.63
CA LEU A 149 -10.52 -18.89 -4.39
C LEU A 149 -10.93 -20.24 -4.97
N ALA A 150 -12.15 -20.67 -4.68
CA ALA A 150 -12.71 -21.89 -5.24
C ALA A 150 -13.97 -21.57 -6.05
N VAL A 151 -14.13 -22.23 -7.19
CA VAL A 151 -15.31 -22.11 -8.06
C VAL A 151 -16.03 -23.45 -8.06
N PHE A 152 -17.34 -23.43 -7.84
CA PHE A 152 -18.20 -24.60 -7.76
C PHE A 152 -19.28 -24.57 -8.82
N ASP A 153 -19.69 -25.75 -9.29
CA ASP A 153 -20.91 -25.92 -10.09
C ASP A 153 -22.14 -25.74 -9.19
N THR A 154 -23.09 -24.92 -9.64
CA THR A 154 -24.26 -24.59 -8.82
C THR A 154 -25.30 -25.69 -8.76
N HIS A 155 -25.36 -26.57 -9.76
CA HIS A 155 -26.33 -27.65 -9.78
C HIS A 155 -25.86 -28.84 -8.95
N THR A 156 -24.59 -29.22 -9.09
CA THR A 156 -24.03 -30.43 -8.47
C THR A 156 -23.32 -30.16 -7.15
N GLY A 157 -22.82 -28.94 -6.94
CA GLY A 157 -21.96 -28.59 -5.79
C GLY A 157 -20.51 -29.08 -5.94
N GLU A 158 -20.11 -29.56 -7.11
CA GLU A 158 -18.76 -30.02 -7.41
C GLU A 158 -17.78 -28.84 -7.52
N GLN A 159 -16.56 -28.99 -6.99
CA GLN A 159 -15.51 -27.98 -7.13
C GLN A 159 -14.91 -28.08 -8.55
N LEU A 160 -15.08 -27.03 -9.35
CA LEU A 160 -14.60 -26.94 -10.73
C LEU A 160 -13.14 -26.50 -10.80
N ASP A 161 -12.75 -25.51 -10.00
CA ASP A 161 -11.40 -24.96 -9.97
C ASP A 161 -11.06 -24.39 -8.59
N ARG A 162 -9.76 -24.26 -8.30
CA ARG A 162 -9.25 -23.70 -7.06
C ARG A 162 -7.86 -23.08 -7.25
N LEU A 163 -7.75 -21.82 -6.87
CA LEU A 163 -6.50 -21.08 -6.84
C LEU A 163 -6.13 -20.71 -5.41
N GLU A 164 -4.90 -21.02 -5.00
CA GLU A 164 -4.38 -20.67 -3.68
C GLU A 164 -3.69 -19.31 -3.72
N TYR A 165 -3.89 -18.55 -2.66
CA TYR A 165 -3.26 -17.26 -2.43
C TYR A 165 -2.48 -17.32 -1.12
N THR A 166 -1.21 -16.97 -1.23
CA THR A 166 -0.28 -16.78 -0.12
C THR A 166 -0.84 -15.78 0.89
N GLN A 167 -1.46 -14.73 0.37
CA GLN A 167 -2.27 -13.80 1.13
C GLN A 167 -3.69 -13.77 0.57
N GLY A 168 -4.60 -14.39 1.33
CA GLY A 168 -5.96 -14.73 0.92
C GLY A 168 -6.72 -13.56 0.28
N PRO A 169 -7.48 -13.81 -0.80
CA PRO A 169 -8.21 -12.77 -1.49
C PRO A 169 -9.24 -12.15 -0.55
N LYS A 170 -9.51 -10.86 -0.74
CA LYS A 170 -10.43 -10.09 0.11
C LYS A 170 -11.81 -9.98 -0.53
N MET A 171 -11.87 -9.86 -1.84
CA MET A 171 -13.11 -9.61 -2.57
C MET A 171 -13.02 -10.18 -3.98
N ILE A 172 -14.16 -10.63 -4.49
CA ILE A 172 -14.34 -11.12 -5.86
C ILE A 172 -15.49 -10.38 -6.53
N ALA A 173 -15.41 -10.27 -7.86
CA ALA A 173 -16.45 -9.70 -8.71
C ALA A 173 -16.49 -10.45 -10.06
N TRP A 174 -17.60 -11.10 -10.41
CA TRP A 174 -17.80 -11.72 -11.72
C TRP A 174 -18.08 -10.67 -12.79
N ALA A 175 -17.44 -10.80 -13.96
CA ALA A 175 -17.79 -10.00 -15.12
C ALA A 175 -19.22 -10.36 -15.58
N PRO A 176 -20.06 -9.40 -16.02
CA PRO A 176 -21.41 -9.67 -16.51
C PRO A 176 -21.49 -10.63 -17.70
N THR A 177 -20.39 -10.74 -18.45
CA THR A 177 -20.19 -11.69 -19.55
C THR A 177 -19.97 -13.13 -19.07
N GLY A 178 -19.61 -13.34 -17.80
CA GLY A 178 -19.34 -14.66 -17.20
C GLY A 178 -18.01 -15.30 -17.60
N ASP A 179 -17.22 -14.65 -18.46
CA ASP A 179 -15.95 -15.14 -18.98
C ASP A 179 -14.74 -14.81 -18.08
N ARG A 180 -14.89 -13.84 -17.16
CA ARG A 180 -13.83 -13.30 -16.32
C ARG A 180 -14.27 -13.11 -14.88
N LEU A 181 -13.32 -13.29 -13.97
CA LEU A 181 -13.48 -13.10 -12.52
C LEU A 181 -12.39 -12.16 -12.01
N ALA A 182 -12.80 -11.02 -11.47
CA ALA A 182 -11.89 -10.10 -10.80
C ALA A 182 -11.66 -10.55 -9.35
N VAL A 183 -10.40 -10.51 -8.93
CA VAL A 183 -9.97 -10.89 -7.59
C VAL A 183 -9.07 -9.81 -7.03
N LEU A 184 -9.38 -9.37 -5.82
CA LEU A 184 -8.55 -8.42 -5.08
C LEU A 184 -7.81 -9.14 -3.97
N SER A 185 -6.48 -9.15 -4.03
CA SER A 185 -5.62 -9.79 -3.02
C SER A 185 -5.25 -8.84 -1.86
N ALA A 186 -4.73 -9.38 -0.77
CA ALA A 186 -4.28 -8.57 0.37
C ALA A 186 -3.01 -7.74 0.10
N LYS A 187 -2.23 -8.07 -0.95
CA LYS A 187 -1.15 -7.21 -1.46
C LYS A 187 -1.64 -6.17 -2.45
N GLU A 188 -2.96 -5.97 -2.52
CA GLU A 188 -3.61 -4.89 -3.26
C GLU A 188 -3.38 -4.97 -4.78
N THR A 189 -3.01 -6.13 -5.28
CA THR A 189 -3.07 -6.41 -6.71
C THR A 189 -4.49 -6.76 -7.09
N LEU A 190 -5.03 -6.02 -8.06
CA LEU A 190 -6.24 -6.38 -8.78
C LEU A 190 -5.85 -7.35 -9.90
N GLN A 191 -6.39 -8.56 -9.84
CA GLN A 191 -6.12 -9.63 -10.81
C GLN A 191 -7.41 -10.00 -11.55
N ILE A 192 -7.32 -10.17 -12.86
CA ILE A 192 -8.44 -10.63 -13.68
C ILE A 192 -8.10 -12.01 -14.23
N HIS A 193 -8.90 -13.00 -13.84
CA HIS A 193 -8.76 -14.40 -14.21
C HIS A 193 -9.85 -14.83 -15.20
N PRO A 194 -9.53 -15.61 -16.23
CA PRO A 194 -10.51 -16.36 -17.02
C PRO A 194 -11.32 -17.27 -16.11
N ALA A 195 -12.63 -17.30 -16.33
CA ALA A 195 -13.58 -18.06 -15.54
C ALA A 195 -13.38 -19.58 -15.61
N ASP A 196 -12.74 -20.07 -16.68
CA ASP A 196 -12.50 -21.47 -16.97
C ASP A 196 -11.15 -21.99 -16.45
N HIS A 197 -10.20 -21.10 -16.13
CA HIS A 197 -8.91 -21.48 -15.59
C HIS A 197 -8.30 -20.36 -14.74
N LEU A 198 -8.51 -20.44 -13.42
CA LEU A 198 -8.06 -19.43 -12.45
C LEU A 198 -6.55 -19.29 -12.40
N ALA A 199 -5.77 -20.33 -12.70
CA ALA A 199 -4.30 -20.22 -12.67
C ALA A 199 -3.72 -19.34 -13.79
N ARG A 200 -4.52 -18.99 -14.81
CA ARG A 200 -4.08 -18.18 -15.94
C ARG A 200 -4.48 -16.72 -15.73
N GLU A 201 -3.59 -15.90 -15.19
CA GLU A 201 -3.87 -14.46 -15.06
C GLU A 201 -3.85 -13.76 -16.44
N THR A 202 -4.85 -12.90 -16.71
CA THR A 202 -4.94 -12.15 -17.98
C THR A 202 -4.45 -10.71 -17.83
N THR A 203 -4.63 -10.11 -16.65
CA THR A 203 -4.23 -8.73 -16.36
C THR A 203 -3.98 -8.55 -14.87
N ALA A 204 -2.82 -8.00 -14.51
CA ALA A 204 -2.52 -7.50 -13.17
C ALA A 204 -2.49 -5.96 -13.20
N GLY A 205 -3.48 -5.32 -12.57
CA GLY A 205 -3.41 -3.89 -12.31
C GLY A 205 -2.58 -3.64 -11.06
N ARG A 206 -1.29 -3.31 -11.18
CA ARG A 206 -0.57 -2.61 -10.10
C ARG A 206 -0.86 -1.11 -10.20
N GLY A 207 -1.19 -0.51 -9.07
CA GLY A 207 -1.72 0.86 -8.97
C GLY A 207 -2.55 1.06 -7.71
N VAL A 208 -2.89 -0.01 -6.98
CA VAL A 208 -3.44 0.09 -5.62
C VAL A 208 -2.29 -0.04 -4.61
N ASP A 209 -1.25 0.80 -4.70
CA ASP A 209 -0.16 0.76 -3.73
C ASP A 209 -0.59 1.42 -2.42
N GLY A 210 -0.95 0.61 -1.41
CA GLY A 210 -1.13 0.98 -0.02
C GLY A 210 -2.59 0.97 0.45
N ALA A 211 -2.90 0.01 1.31
CA ALA A 211 -4.11 -0.20 2.11
C ALA A 211 -5.41 -0.62 1.35
N LYS A 212 -5.93 -1.79 1.77
CA LYS A 212 -7.28 -2.42 1.66
C LYS A 212 -8.26 -1.72 0.70
N ALA A 213 -8.70 -2.40 -0.36
CA ALA A 213 -9.86 -1.96 -1.14
C ALA A 213 -11.16 -2.56 -0.56
N ILE A 214 -12.23 -1.74 -0.56
CA ILE A 214 -13.50 -2.02 0.15
C ILE A 214 -14.66 -2.26 -0.83
N ALA A 215 -14.57 -1.79 -2.08
CA ALA A 215 -15.61 -1.95 -3.09
C ALA A 215 -15.04 -2.32 -4.47
N MET A 216 -15.72 -3.22 -5.18
CA MET A 216 -15.47 -3.57 -6.58
C MET A 216 -16.77 -3.77 -7.34
N SER A 217 -16.87 -3.25 -8.57
CA SER A 217 -18.01 -3.48 -9.46
C SER A 217 -17.62 -3.44 -10.94
N TRP A 218 -18.27 -4.28 -11.75
CA TRP A 218 -18.11 -4.26 -13.20
C TRP A 218 -19.14 -3.33 -13.85
N SER A 219 -18.74 -2.67 -14.94
CA SER A 219 -19.70 -2.04 -15.84
C SER A 219 -20.59 -3.10 -16.50
N PRO A 220 -21.86 -2.80 -16.81
CA PRO A 220 -22.78 -3.79 -17.42
C PRO A 220 -22.29 -4.38 -18.75
N ASP A 221 -21.47 -3.63 -19.51
CA ASP A 221 -20.87 -4.08 -20.76
C ASP A 221 -19.61 -4.96 -20.56
N GLY A 222 -19.15 -5.16 -19.32
CA GLY A 222 -17.97 -5.94 -18.96
C GLY A 222 -16.63 -5.32 -19.36
N ARG A 223 -16.62 -4.09 -19.89
CA ARG A 223 -15.39 -3.44 -20.39
C ARG A 223 -14.62 -2.68 -19.33
N ARG A 224 -15.27 -2.34 -18.23
CA ARG A 224 -14.67 -1.56 -17.15
C ARG A 224 -14.87 -2.22 -15.80
N LEU A 225 -13.85 -2.11 -14.97
CA LEU A 225 -13.85 -2.58 -13.59
C LEU A 225 -13.52 -1.41 -12.68
N VAL A 226 -14.39 -1.18 -11.71
CA VAL A 226 -14.27 -0.14 -10.70
C VAL A 226 -13.74 -0.77 -9.43
N ALA A 227 -12.74 -0.14 -8.82
CA ALA A 227 -12.23 -0.51 -7.53
C ALA A 227 -12.01 0.74 -6.66
N ALA A 228 -12.45 0.68 -5.41
CA ALA A 228 -12.26 1.77 -4.45
C ALA A 228 -11.33 1.38 -3.30
N ARG A 229 -10.37 2.26 -2.98
CA ARG A 229 -9.24 2.06 -2.06
C ARG A 229 -9.54 2.61 -0.65
N ASN A 230 -8.70 2.34 0.36
CA ASN A 230 -8.58 3.11 1.63
C ASN A 230 -8.07 4.56 1.43
N ARG A 231 -8.30 5.13 0.26
CA ARG A 231 -8.15 6.54 -0.06
C ARG A 231 -9.48 6.96 -0.67
N PRO A 232 -9.87 8.23 -0.57
CA PRO A 232 -11.13 8.75 -1.12
C PRO A 232 -11.17 8.83 -2.67
N THR A 233 -10.48 7.92 -3.35
CA THR A 233 -10.36 7.83 -4.80
C THR A 233 -10.93 6.52 -5.31
N ILE A 234 -11.64 6.59 -6.43
CA ILE A 234 -12.15 5.43 -7.13
C ILE A 234 -11.34 5.23 -8.41
N HIS A 235 -10.81 4.03 -8.64
CA HIS A 235 -10.03 3.70 -9.84
C HIS A 235 -10.90 2.97 -10.85
N ILE A 236 -10.82 3.38 -12.11
CA ILE A 236 -11.55 2.79 -13.23
C ILE A 236 -10.55 2.13 -14.16
N TRP A 237 -10.63 0.82 -14.30
CA TRP A 237 -9.76 0.03 -15.17
C TRP A 237 -10.47 -0.37 -16.45
N ASN A 238 -9.81 -0.21 -17.58
CA ASN A 238 -10.22 -0.87 -18.82
C ASN A 238 -9.75 -2.34 -18.76
N THR A 239 -10.69 -3.27 -18.89
CA THR A 239 -10.43 -4.70 -18.69
C THR A 239 -9.96 -5.41 -19.95
N VAL A 240 -9.91 -4.70 -21.08
CA VAL A 240 -9.42 -5.23 -22.37
C VAL A 240 -7.90 -5.12 -22.47
N ASP A 241 -7.34 -3.97 -22.08
CA ASP A 241 -5.90 -3.67 -22.14
C ASP A 241 -5.23 -3.58 -20.77
N GLY A 242 -6.01 -3.57 -19.68
CA GLY A 242 -5.52 -3.49 -18.32
C GLY A 242 -5.04 -2.10 -17.89
N VAL A 243 -5.39 -1.06 -18.63
CA VAL A 243 -4.94 0.30 -18.35
C VAL A 243 -5.91 1.00 -17.40
N LEU A 244 -5.36 1.78 -16.46
CA LEU A 244 -6.14 2.69 -15.62
C LEU A 244 -6.70 3.84 -16.47
N GLU A 245 -8.01 3.85 -16.69
CA GLU A 245 -8.72 4.85 -17.50
C GLU A 245 -8.93 6.16 -16.74
N ALA A 246 -9.34 6.08 -15.47
CA ALA A 246 -9.67 7.24 -14.67
C ALA A 246 -9.53 7.02 -13.15
N GLU A 247 -9.30 8.12 -12.43
CA GLU A 247 -9.33 8.27 -10.97
C GLU A 247 -10.40 9.29 -10.61
N LEU A 248 -11.38 8.90 -9.79
CA LEU A 248 -12.46 9.79 -9.36
C LEU A 248 -12.18 10.27 -7.94
N GLU A 249 -12.05 11.58 -7.78
CA GLU A 249 -11.83 12.27 -6.52
C GLU A 249 -13.07 13.07 -6.12
N GLY A 250 -13.27 13.21 -4.81
CA GLY A 250 -14.25 14.15 -4.26
C GLY A 250 -14.89 13.65 -2.98
N HIS A 251 -14.91 12.34 -2.74
CA HIS A 251 -15.29 11.84 -1.42
C HIS A 251 -14.37 12.43 -0.35
N THR A 252 -14.90 12.77 0.83
CA THR A 252 -14.09 13.24 1.96
C THR A 252 -13.95 12.11 3.00
N GLY A 253 -12.82 12.08 3.71
CA GLY A 253 -12.49 10.97 4.62
C GLY A 253 -11.81 9.77 3.94
N ASP A 254 -11.65 8.66 4.67
CA ASP A 254 -10.70 7.59 4.30
C ASP A 254 -11.28 6.44 3.46
N TYR A 255 -12.60 6.30 3.39
CA TYR A 255 -13.22 5.09 2.85
C TYR A 255 -14.36 5.39 1.89
N VAL A 256 -14.33 4.69 0.76
CA VAL A 256 -15.48 4.47 -0.13
C VAL A 256 -15.97 3.06 0.14
N TYR A 257 -17.21 2.92 0.62
CA TYR A 257 -17.75 1.66 1.12
C TYR A 257 -18.33 0.77 0.03
N ASP A 258 -18.85 1.36 -1.04
CA ASP A 258 -19.57 0.62 -2.06
C ASP A 258 -19.60 1.36 -3.39
N THR A 259 -19.75 0.60 -4.48
CA THR A 259 -19.88 1.10 -5.85
C THR A 259 -20.89 0.27 -6.62
N ALA A 260 -21.76 0.90 -7.40
CA ALA A 260 -22.72 0.19 -8.25
C ALA A 260 -22.99 0.93 -9.56
N PHE A 261 -23.23 0.19 -10.65
CA PHE A 261 -23.68 0.77 -11.91
C PHE A 261 -25.20 0.70 -12.04
N THR A 262 -25.77 1.70 -12.68
CA THR A 262 -27.12 1.61 -13.26
C THR A 262 -27.17 0.49 -14.30
N PRO A 263 -28.33 -0.17 -14.50
CA PRO A 263 -28.46 -1.27 -15.48
C PRO A 263 -28.11 -0.87 -16.92
N ASP A 264 -28.40 0.38 -17.29
CA ASP A 264 -28.03 0.94 -18.60
C ASP A 264 -26.55 1.35 -18.71
N GLY A 265 -25.82 1.29 -17.60
CA GLY A 265 -24.40 1.62 -17.51
C GLY A 265 -24.09 3.10 -17.68
N ARG A 266 -25.06 4.01 -17.65
CA ARG A 266 -24.85 5.45 -17.88
C ARG A 266 -24.41 6.21 -16.63
N ILE A 267 -24.78 5.72 -15.46
CA ILE A 267 -24.39 6.25 -14.15
C ILE A 267 -23.72 5.17 -13.28
N MET A 268 -22.66 5.55 -12.58
CA MET A 268 -22.07 4.82 -11.47
C MET A 268 -22.34 5.57 -10.16
N PHE A 269 -22.70 4.84 -9.11
CA PHE A 269 -22.83 5.36 -7.75
C PHE A 269 -21.63 4.95 -6.91
N SER A 270 -21.25 5.82 -5.97
CA SER A 270 -20.30 5.47 -4.92
C SER A 270 -20.74 6.02 -3.57
N THR A 271 -20.49 5.28 -2.50
CA THR A 271 -20.85 5.71 -1.14
C THR A 271 -19.61 5.91 -0.27
N GLY A 272 -19.54 7.04 0.43
CA GLY A 272 -18.38 7.43 1.22
C GLY A 272 -18.65 7.52 2.72
N ILE A 273 -17.57 7.49 3.51
CA ILE A 273 -17.59 7.82 4.95
C ILE A 273 -18.02 9.27 5.22
N ASP A 274 -17.87 10.15 4.24
CA ASP A 274 -18.40 11.52 4.26
C ASP A 274 -19.92 11.61 4.40
N GLY A 275 -20.63 10.48 4.36
CA GLY A 275 -22.08 10.45 4.44
C GLY A 275 -22.71 11.00 3.17
N THR A 276 -22.12 10.67 2.01
CA THR A 276 -22.67 11.01 0.70
C THR A 276 -22.73 9.80 -0.23
N ILE A 277 -23.71 9.83 -1.14
CA ILE A 277 -23.71 9.02 -2.36
C ILE A 277 -23.35 9.97 -3.51
N ARG A 278 -22.27 9.68 -4.23
CA ARG A 278 -21.88 10.43 -5.43
C ARG A 278 -22.35 9.70 -6.68
N CYS A 279 -22.92 10.45 -7.61
CA CYS A 279 -23.40 9.96 -8.89
C CYS A 279 -22.45 10.42 -9.99
N TRP A 280 -21.89 9.48 -10.75
CA TRP A 280 -20.88 9.71 -11.77
C TRP A 280 -21.41 9.26 -13.13
N ARG A 281 -21.34 10.13 -14.13
CA ARG A 281 -21.68 9.72 -15.50
C ARG A 281 -20.55 8.92 -16.12
N THR A 282 -20.82 7.81 -16.80
CA THR A 282 -19.78 6.85 -17.20
C THR A 282 -19.06 7.16 -18.53
N ASP A 283 -19.50 8.18 -19.27
CA ASP A 283 -18.85 8.64 -20.50
C ASP A 283 -17.65 9.58 -20.22
N THR A 284 -17.77 10.47 -19.23
CA THR A 284 -16.79 11.50 -18.85
C THR A 284 -16.33 11.38 -17.41
N TRP A 285 -16.99 10.56 -16.60
CA TRP A 285 -16.78 10.41 -15.16
C TRP A 285 -17.03 11.67 -14.33
N ALA A 286 -17.75 12.65 -14.89
CA ALA A 286 -18.14 13.84 -14.15
C ALA A 286 -19.13 13.48 -13.03
N CYS A 287 -18.95 14.10 -11.86
CA CYS A 287 -19.93 14.00 -10.79
C CYS A 287 -21.14 14.87 -11.14
N VAL A 288 -22.29 14.25 -11.36
CA VAL A 288 -23.53 14.92 -11.77
C VAL A 288 -24.43 15.24 -10.57
N ALA A 289 -24.29 14.51 -9.47
CA ALA A 289 -25.04 14.75 -8.24
C ALA A 289 -24.34 14.19 -7.00
N VAL A 290 -24.59 14.86 -5.87
CA VAL A 290 -24.18 14.40 -4.53
C VAL A 290 -25.45 14.31 -3.67
N ILE A 291 -25.74 13.11 -3.19
CA ILE A 291 -26.91 12.82 -2.36
C ILE A 291 -26.44 12.73 -0.89
N PRO A 292 -26.86 13.67 -0.02
CA PRO A 292 -26.53 13.63 1.39
C PRO A 292 -27.29 12.50 2.10
N ILE A 293 -26.58 11.71 2.89
CA ILE A 293 -27.18 10.71 3.79
C ILE A 293 -26.92 11.13 5.24
N ALA A 294 -27.91 10.91 6.12
CA ALA A 294 -27.94 11.53 7.45
C ALA A 294 -26.87 10.99 8.42
N GLU A 295 -26.33 9.78 8.18
CA GLU A 295 -25.56 9.01 9.17
C GLU A 295 -24.43 8.17 8.53
N THR A 296 -23.28 8.15 9.23
CA THR A 296 -21.94 7.70 8.80
C THR A 296 -21.55 6.29 9.25
N HIS A 297 -22.37 5.60 10.05
CA HIS A 297 -22.08 4.24 10.53
C HIS A 297 -22.65 3.14 9.62
N ALA A 298 -22.50 3.31 8.30
CA ALA A 298 -22.83 2.25 7.37
C ALA A 298 -21.88 1.07 7.60
N ALA A 299 -22.37 0.03 8.27
CA ALA A 299 -21.79 -1.30 8.18
C ALA A 299 -21.72 -1.67 6.68
N TYR A 300 -20.54 -2.12 6.29
CA TYR A 300 -20.12 -2.65 4.99
C TYR A 300 -21.24 -3.28 4.13
N GLY A 301 -21.32 -2.92 2.84
CA GLY A 301 -22.12 -3.63 1.82
C GLY A 301 -23.62 -3.31 1.80
N SER A 302 -23.99 -2.03 1.69
CA SER A 302 -25.39 -1.60 1.79
C SER A 302 -25.99 -1.06 0.50
N LEU A 303 -25.22 -0.75 -0.54
CA LEU A 303 -25.74 -0.15 -1.76
C LEU A 303 -26.14 -1.24 -2.75
N ILE A 304 -27.42 -1.35 -3.09
CA ILE A 304 -27.90 -2.34 -4.05
C ILE A 304 -28.85 -1.68 -5.03
N THR A 305 -28.58 -1.77 -6.32
CA THR A 305 -29.55 -1.41 -7.35
C THR A 305 -30.74 -2.36 -7.30
N VAL A 306 -31.95 -1.83 -7.32
CA VAL A 306 -33.17 -2.65 -7.32
C VAL A 306 -33.35 -3.25 -8.72
N PRO A 307 -33.34 -4.58 -8.90
CA PRO A 307 -33.50 -5.19 -10.21
C PRO A 307 -34.80 -4.74 -10.88
N GLY A 308 -34.73 -4.28 -12.14
CA GLY A 308 -35.90 -3.85 -12.92
C GLY A 308 -36.47 -2.48 -12.56
N HIS A 309 -35.84 -1.74 -11.65
CA HIS A 309 -36.26 -0.39 -11.25
C HIS A 309 -35.08 0.59 -11.31
N ASP A 310 -35.34 1.84 -11.68
CA ASP A 310 -34.37 2.94 -11.58
C ASP A 310 -34.28 3.44 -10.13
N ALA A 311 -33.96 2.52 -9.21
CA ALA A 311 -33.92 2.77 -7.78
C ALA A 311 -32.69 2.15 -7.13
N LEU A 312 -32.20 2.84 -6.11
CA LEU A 312 -31.07 2.46 -5.29
C LEU A 312 -31.57 2.16 -3.88
N ALA A 313 -31.29 0.96 -3.37
CA ALA A 313 -31.61 0.57 -2.01
C ALA A 313 -30.37 0.67 -1.12
N ARG A 314 -30.59 1.14 0.10
CA ARG A 314 -29.59 1.21 1.17
C ARG A 314 -30.18 0.75 2.50
N ARG A 315 -29.48 -0.07 3.27
CA ARG A 315 -29.88 -0.37 4.65
C ARG A 315 -29.65 0.84 5.56
N ASN A 316 -30.66 1.21 6.36
CA ASN A 316 -30.52 2.17 7.45
C ASN A 316 -30.16 1.42 8.75
N SER A 317 -28.96 1.66 9.28
CA SER A 317 -28.43 0.96 10.46
C SER A 317 -29.16 1.30 11.75
N ASP A 318 -29.70 2.52 11.86
CA ASP A 318 -30.19 3.08 13.12
C ASP A 318 -31.73 3.10 13.19
N ARG A 319 -32.41 3.03 12.04
CA ARG A 319 -33.88 3.14 11.94
C ARG A 319 -34.62 1.84 11.64
N ASN A 320 -33.95 0.69 11.68
CA ASN A 320 -34.56 -0.63 11.42
C ASN A 320 -35.39 -0.63 10.10
N GLY A 321 -34.73 -0.30 8.97
CA GLY A 321 -35.42 -0.16 7.68
C GLY A 321 -34.48 -0.06 6.47
N ILE A 322 -35.06 0.06 5.28
CA ILE A 322 -34.35 0.22 4.00
C ILE A 322 -34.72 1.56 3.39
N GLU A 323 -33.73 2.38 3.07
CA GLU A 323 -33.88 3.60 2.28
C GLU A 323 -33.87 3.25 0.80
N LEU A 324 -34.86 3.77 0.07
CA LEU A 324 -34.91 3.72 -1.38
C LEU A 324 -34.69 5.13 -1.92
N PHE A 325 -33.84 5.24 -2.93
CA PHE A 325 -33.66 6.44 -3.73
C PHE A 325 -34.14 6.11 -5.14
N ASP A 326 -35.25 6.70 -5.57
CA ASP A 326 -35.65 6.63 -6.98
C ASP A 326 -34.84 7.67 -7.76
N ILE A 327 -34.33 7.26 -8.91
CA ILE A 327 -33.34 8.00 -9.67
C ILE A 327 -33.81 8.16 -11.10
N ASP A 328 -34.18 9.37 -11.47
CA ASP A 328 -34.40 9.75 -12.86
C ASP A 328 -33.04 10.00 -13.54
N VAL A 329 -32.51 8.97 -14.20
CA VAL A 329 -31.20 8.99 -14.85
C VAL A 329 -31.14 10.08 -15.91
N ASP A 330 -32.17 10.23 -16.75
CA ASP A 330 -32.18 11.22 -17.82
C ASP A 330 -32.14 12.65 -17.26
N ARG A 331 -32.86 12.90 -16.17
CA ARG A 331 -32.86 14.20 -15.50
C ARG A 331 -31.51 14.51 -14.83
N LEU A 332 -30.90 13.53 -14.16
CA LEU A 332 -29.55 13.68 -13.59
C LEU A 332 -28.49 13.97 -14.66
N LEU A 333 -28.65 13.42 -15.86
CA LEU A 333 -27.74 13.63 -16.99
C LEU A 333 -27.99 14.96 -17.71
N ALA A 334 -29.22 15.49 -17.66
CA ALA A 334 -29.61 16.73 -18.31
C ALA A 334 -29.27 17.99 -17.49
N ASP A 335 -29.31 17.89 -16.16
CA ASP A 335 -28.95 19.01 -15.28
C ASP A 335 -27.43 19.28 -15.32
N GLN A 336 -27.05 20.56 -15.43
CA GLN A 336 -25.64 20.95 -15.37
C GLN A 336 -25.08 20.72 -13.96
N PRO A 337 -23.82 20.25 -13.84
CA PRO A 337 -23.25 19.84 -12.57
C PRO A 337 -23.28 20.96 -11.53
N THR A 338 -23.82 20.66 -10.34
CA THR A 338 -23.86 21.57 -9.18
C THR A 338 -22.47 21.85 -8.58
N ASP A 339 -21.49 21.00 -8.91
CA ASP A 339 -20.07 21.16 -8.58
C ASP A 339 -19.29 20.84 -9.88
N ALA A 340 -18.86 21.87 -10.60
CA ALA A 340 -18.28 21.69 -11.93
C ALA A 340 -17.01 20.81 -11.84
N SER A 341 -17.13 19.55 -12.25
CA SER A 341 -16.02 18.60 -12.24
C SER A 341 -14.80 19.19 -12.98
N ARG A 342 -13.61 18.95 -12.43
CA ARG A 342 -12.34 19.38 -13.01
C ARG A 342 -11.58 18.16 -13.47
N THR A 343 -11.30 18.10 -14.76
CA THR A 343 -10.55 16.99 -15.34
C THR A 343 -9.10 17.41 -15.54
N TYR A 344 -8.17 16.59 -15.09
CA TYR A 344 -6.76 16.79 -15.35
C TYR A 344 -6.06 15.49 -15.73
N ARG A 345 -5.01 15.62 -16.56
CA ARG A 345 -4.04 14.57 -16.84
C ARG A 345 -2.65 15.12 -16.57
N ASN A 346 -1.85 14.38 -15.81
CA ASN A 346 -0.47 14.73 -15.50
C ASN A 346 0.46 13.75 -16.19
N ALA A 347 1.46 14.26 -16.90
CA ALA A 347 2.52 13.46 -17.50
C ALA A 347 3.80 13.65 -16.69
N LYS A 348 4.31 12.56 -16.13
CA LYS A 348 5.61 12.54 -15.44
C LYS A 348 6.72 12.29 -16.44
N VAL A 349 7.63 13.24 -16.60
CA VAL A 349 8.83 13.10 -17.42
C VAL A 349 10.03 12.99 -16.51
N VAL A 350 10.83 11.94 -16.63
CA VAL A 350 12.03 11.76 -15.80
C VAL A 350 13.29 12.16 -16.55
N LEU A 351 14.12 12.97 -15.92
CA LEU A 351 15.43 13.38 -16.40
C LEU A 351 16.48 12.60 -15.60
N VAL A 352 17.14 11.66 -16.26
CA VAL A 352 18.04 10.67 -15.64
C VAL A 352 19.42 10.70 -16.30
N GLY A 353 20.43 10.24 -15.59
CA GLY A 353 21.82 10.31 -16.05
C GLY A 353 22.78 10.44 -14.88
N ASP A 354 24.05 10.16 -15.11
CA ASP A 354 25.04 10.14 -14.03
C ASP A 354 25.29 11.51 -13.38
N THR A 355 25.98 11.49 -12.24
CA THR A 355 26.33 12.71 -11.50
C THR A 355 27.09 13.68 -12.37
N GLY A 356 26.76 14.96 -12.23
CA GLY A 356 27.51 16.01 -12.88
C GLY A 356 27.33 16.09 -14.40
N VAL A 357 26.49 15.29 -15.07
CA VAL A 357 26.31 15.36 -16.55
C VAL A 357 25.61 16.64 -17.05
N GLY A 358 25.04 17.45 -16.15
CA GLY A 358 24.37 18.71 -16.49
C GLY A 358 22.84 18.68 -16.49
N LYS A 359 22.23 17.67 -15.85
CA LYS A 359 20.76 17.49 -15.77
C LYS A 359 20.04 18.70 -15.21
N SER A 360 20.43 19.19 -14.04
CA SER A 360 19.70 20.28 -13.37
C SER A 360 19.75 21.59 -14.15
N GLY A 361 20.91 21.92 -14.74
CA GLY A 361 21.01 23.05 -15.67
C GLY A 361 20.10 22.88 -16.90
N LEU A 362 19.98 21.67 -17.44
CA LEU A 362 19.06 21.36 -18.53
C LEU A 362 17.59 21.44 -18.09
N GLY A 363 17.25 20.93 -16.90
CA GLY A 363 15.89 20.98 -16.34
C GLY A 363 15.38 22.40 -16.11
N LEU A 364 16.24 23.31 -15.66
CA LEU A 364 15.91 24.74 -15.53
C LEU A 364 15.51 25.34 -16.88
N VAL A 365 16.33 25.14 -17.91
CA VAL A 365 16.08 25.76 -19.23
C VAL A 365 14.89 25.10 -19.94
N LEU A 366 14.73 23.78 -19.79
CA LEU A 366 13.55 23.06 -20.31
C LEU A 366 12.24 23.54 -19.67
N SER A 367 12.26 23.94 -18.40
CA SER A 367 11.10 24.53 -17.70
C SER A 367 10.94 26.03 -17.92
N GLY A 368 11.66 26.62 -18.87
CA GLY A 368 11.57 28.04 -19.21
C GLY A 368 12.28 29.00 -18.24
N GLN A 369 13.04 28.47 -17.27
CA GLN A 369 13.85 29.28 -16.36
C GLN A 369 15.19 29.67 -16.99
N PRO A 370 15.79 30.81 -16.61
CA PRO A 370 17.11 31.18 -17.10
C PRO A 370 18.18 30.19 -16.63
N TYR A 371 19.16 29.93 -17.49
CA TYR A 371 20.31 29.10 -17.12
C TYR A 371 21.10 29.73 -15.96
N ARG A 372 21.45 28.90 -14.98
CA ARG A 372 22.46 29.20 -13.97
C ARG A 372 23.37 27.99 -13.80
N PRO A 373 24.65 28.19 -13.43
CA PRO A 373 25.50 27.09 -13.01
C PRO A 373 24.85 26.33 -11.85
N THR A 374 24.77 25.01 -11.98
CA THR A 374 24.26 24.11 -10.95
C THR A 374 25.36 23.15 -10.58
N ASP A 375 25.56 22.93 -9.29
CA ASP A 375 26.38 21.82 -8.81
C ASP A 375 25.67 20.48 -9.04
N SER A 376 26.36 19.38 -8.70
CA SER A 376 25.73 18.07 -8.76
C SER A 376 24.62 18.00 -7.73
N SER A 377 23.37 17.93 -8.21
CA SER A 377 22.22 17.77 -7.31
C SER A 377 22.37 16.54 -6.44
N HIS A 378 22.08 16.71 -5.15
CA HIS A 378 22.08 15.67 -4.13
C HIS A 378 20.67 15.08 -3.88
N ALA A 379 19.64 15.69 -4.48
CA ALA A 379 18.24 15.33 -4.32
C ALA A 379 17.49 15.43 -5.66
N ARG A 380 16.23 14.97 -5.67
CA ARG A 380 15.33 15.19 -6.80
C ARG A 380 14.89 16.65 -6.90
N GLN A 381 14.60 17.13 -8.10
CA GLN A 381 13.93 18.41 -8.33
C GLN A 381 12.75 18.20 -9.27
N VAL A 382 11.61 18.82 -8.96
CA VAL A 382 10.40 18.74 -9.79
C VAL A 382 10.07 20.12 -10.34
N PHE A 383 9.96 20.21 -11.66
CA PHE A 383 9.62 21.43 -12.38
C PHE A 383 8.31 21.25 -13.14
N THR A 384 7.48 22.29 -13.20
CA THR A 384 6.41 22.36 -14.20
C THR A 384 7.04 22.68 -15.55
N PHE A 385 6.96 21.75 -16.50
CA PHE A 385 7.56 21.87 -17.83
C PHE A 385 6.59 22.46 -18.85
N ASP A 386 5.31 22.10 -18.75
CA ASP A 386 4.25 22.59 -19.63
C ASP A 386 2.91 22.48 -18.90
N GLU A 387 2.03 23.46 -19.12
CA GLU A 387 0.67 23.48 -18.58
C GLU A 387 -0.26 24.09 -19.62
N ARG A 388 -1.30 23.36 -20.01
CA ARG A 388 -2.27 23.82 -21.01
C ARG A 388 -3.68 23.30 -20.73
N GLU A 389 -4.67 24.05 -21.17
CA GLU A 389 -6.08 23.63 -21.17
C GLU A 389 -6.45 23.17 -22.58
N VAL A 390 -7.13 22.02 -22.68
CA VAL A 390 -7.54 21.43 -23.95
C VAL A 390 -9.04 21.14 -23.89
N ASP A 391 -9.79 21.62 -24.87
CA ASP A 391 -11.21 21.30 -24.99
C ASP A 391 -11.39 19.82 -25.34
N GLN A 392 -12.18 19.11 -24.52
CA GLN A 392 -12.53 17.70 -24.72
C GLN A 392 -14.05 17.51 -24.71
N PRO A 393 -14.57 16.43 -25.32
CA PRO A 393 -15.94 15.99 -25.11
C PRO A 393 -16.16 15.68 -23.62
N GLY A 394 -16.82 16.60 -22.90
CA GLY A 394 -17.03 16.51 -21.45
C GLY A 394 -16.57 17.74 -20.65
N GLY A 395 -15.89 18.69 -21.28
CA GLY A 395 -15.42 19.94 -20.66
C GLY A 395 -13.92 20.18 -20.89
N PRO A 396 -13.40 21.32 -20.41
CA PRO A 396 -11.97 21.59 -20.48
C PRO A 396 -11.18 20.58 -19.65
N GLU A 397 -10.13 20.01 -20.24
CA GLU A 397 -9.15 19.14 -19.57
C GLU A 397 -7.85 19.90 -19.39
N LYS A 398 -7.37 19.99 -18.14
CA LYS A 398 -6.06 20.54 -17.82
C LYS A 398 -4.98 19.48 -18.01
N ARG A 399 -3.96 19.77 -18.83
CA ARG A 399 -2.81 18.90 -19.06
C ARG A 399 -1.55 19.54 -18.51
N GLU A 400 -0.89 18.83 -17.61
CA GLU A 400 0.34 19.27 -16.97
C GLU A 400 1.47 18.27 -17.24
N ILE A 401 2.66 18.76 -17.59
CA ILE A 401 3.87 17.96 -17.69
C ILE A 401 4.79 18.34 -16.52
N LEU A 402 5.10 17.37 -15.67
CA LEU A 402 6.03 17.52 -14.56
C LEU A 402 7.37 16.89 -14.94
N LEU A 403 8.44 17.68 -14.92
CA LEU A 403 9.81 17.24 -15.18
C LEU A 403 10.51 16.93 -13.86
N TRP A 404 10.89 15.67 -13.68
CA TRP A 404 11.55 15.12 -12.49
C TRP A 404 13.04 14.94 -12.78
N ASP A 405 13.88 15.85 -12.27
CA ASP A 405 15.33 15.69 -12.27
C ASP A 405 15.76 14.80 -11.11
N LEU A 406 16.22 13.59 -11.42
CA LEU A 406 16.65 12.61 -10.42
C LEU A 406 18.18 12.65 -10.30
N ALA A 407 18.71 12.68 -9.07
CA ALA A 407 20.16 12.72 -8.92
C ALA A 407 20.84 11.43 -9.46
N GLY A 408 21.99 11.62 -10.10
CA GLY A 408 22.70 10.56 -10.82
C GLY A 408 23.67 9.74 -9.99
N GLN A 409 23.78 10.03 -8.69
CA GLN A 409 24.79 9.47 -7.81
C GLN A 409 24.49 7.98 -7.53
N PRO A 410 25.49 7.07 -7.61
CA PRO A 410 25.28 5.63 -7.44
C PRO A 410 24.55 5.24 -6.14
N GLY A 411 24.76 6.00 -5.05
CA GLY A 411 24.07 5.79 -3.77
C GLY A 411 22.56 6.04 -3.77
N TYR A 412 22.02 6.81 -4.74
CA TYR A 412 20.60 7.19 -4.82
C TYR A 412 19.85 6.47 -5.90
N ARG A 413 20.54 5.66 -6.71
CA ARG A 413 19.91 4.85 -7.74
C ARG A 413 18.76 4.00 -7.17
N LEU A 414 18.90 3.52 -5.92
CA LEU A 414 17.88 2.79 -5.17
C LEU A 414 16.64 3.64 -4.84
N ILE A 415 16.84 4.83 -4.27
CA ILE A 415 15.74 5.76 -3.92
C ILE A 415 15.07 6.29 -5.20
N HIS A 416 15.85 6.61 -6.23
CA HIS A 416 15.33 7.16 -7.48
C HIS A 416 14.62 6.13 -8.35
N GLN A 417 14.96 4.84 -8.26
CA GLN A 417 14.21 3.77 -8.91
C GLN A 417 12.73 3.74 -8.47
N LEU A 418 12.44 4.05 -7.19
CA LEU A 418 11.06 4.19 -6.71
C LEU A 418 10.29 5.28 -7.47
N HIS A 419 11.00 6.30 -7.95
CA HIS A 419 10.42 7.43 -8.67
C HIS A 419 10.43 7.26 -10.19
N LEU A 420 10.90 6.13 -10.74
CA LEU A 420 10.81 5.85 -12.19
C LEU A 420 9.46 5.26 -12.60
N ALA A 421 8.69 4.76 -11.63
CA ALA A 421 7.34 4.27 -11.87
C ALA A 421 6.46 5.37 -12.49
N GLU A 422 5.59 4.94 -13.40
CA GLU A 422 4.58 5.78 -14.07
C GLU A 422 5.12 6.94 -14.91
N ALA A 423 6.43 6.95 -15.22
CA ALA A 423 6.98 7.87 -16.19
C ALA A 423 6.24 7.74 -17.54
N ALA A 424 5.79 8.87 -18.08
CA ALA A 424 5.16 8.99 -19.39
C ALA A 424 6.21 9.11 -20.51
N ALA A 425 7.38 9.67 -20.20
CA ALA A 425 8.55 9.74 -21.06
C ALA A 425 9.82 9.89 -20.21
N ALA A 426 10.99 9.63 -20.81
CA ALA A 426 12.27 9.81 -20.14
C ALA A 426 13.28 10.55 -21.04
N VAL A 427 14.16 11.33 -20.41
CA VAL A 427 15.33 11.93 -21.06
C VAL A 427 16.57 11.40 -20.37
N VAL A 428 17.35 10.59 -21.08
CA VAL A 428 18.61 10.01 -20.61
C VAL A 428 19.75 10.93 -21.02
N VAL A 429 20.38 11.56 -20.03
CA VAL A 429 21.44 12.55 -20.21
C VAL A 429 22.79 11.93 -19.95
N PHE A 430 23.75 12.16 -20.84
CA PHE A 430 25.14 11.76 -20.63
C PHE A 430 26.11 12.90 -20.93
N ASP A 431 27.30 12.84 -20.33
CA ASP A 431 28.40 13.77 -20.63
C ASP A 431 29.12 13.28 -21.89
N ALA A 432 29.15 14.15 -22.91
CA ALA A 432 29.87 13.91 -24.14
C ALA A 432 31.39 13.70 -23.95
N ARG A 433 31.97 14.05 -22.79
CA ARG A 433 33.43 14.04 -22.57
C ARG A 433 33.99 12.79 -21.86
N SER A 434 33.17 11.80 -21.52
CA SER A 434 33.65 10.62 -20.79
C SER A 434 34.68 9.83 -21.63
N GLU A 435 35.91 9.68 -21.11
CA GLU A 435 37.05 9.07 -21.82
C GLU A 435 37.09 7.53 -21.76
N THR A 436 36.43 6.90 -20.77
CA THR A 436 36.46 5.43 -20.56
C THR A 436 35.33 4.72 -21.31
N ASP A 437 34.08 5.09 -21.04
CA ASP A 437 32.91 4.74 -21.85
C ASP A 437 31.78 5.78 -21.65
N PRO A 438 31.39 6.55 -22.67
CA PRO A 438 30.31 7.52 -22.57
C PRO A 438 28.91 6.89 -22.44
N PHE A 439 28.76 5.59 -22.71
CA PHE A 439 27.45 4.94 -22.84
C PHE A 439 27.07 3.99 -21.69
N GLY A 440 27.99 3.58 -20.82
CA GLY A 440 27.67 2.70 -19.68
C GLY A 440 26.53 3.22 -18.81
N ALA A 441 26.51 4.52 -18.52
CA ALA A 441 25.41 5.19 -17.80
C ALA A 441 24.07 5.10 -18.56
N VAL A 442 24.09 5.26 -19.88
CA VAL A 442 22.90 5.21 -20.74
C VAL A 442 22.27 3.82 -20.69
N ARG A 443 23.10 2.76 -20.76
CA ARG A 443 22.65 1.36 -20.64
C ARG A 443 22.00 1.11 -19.28
N TYR A 444 22.63 1.57 -18.20
CA TYR A 444 22.10 1.43 -16.85
C TYR A 444 20.72 2.08 -16.71
N TRP A 445 20.57 3.36 -17.04
CA TRP A 445 19.31 4.09 -16.86
C TRP A 445 18.20 3.56 -17.76
N THR A 446 18.53 3.15 -18.98
CA THR A 446 17.55 2.53 -19.88
C THR A 446 17.06 1.19 -19.35
N ARG A 447 17.93 0.40 -18.71
CA ARG A 447 17.51 -0.84 -18.02
C ARG A 447 16.65 -0.54 -16.80
N ALA A 448 17.01 0.46 -15.99
CA ALA A 448 16.21 0.85 -14.81
C ALA A 448 14.79 1.28 -15.21
N LEU A 449 14.64 2.05 -16.30
CA LEU A 449 13.33 2.42 -16.87
C LEU A 449 12.50 1.20 -17.32
N LYS A 450 13.15 0.17 -17.88
CA LYS A 450 12.50 -1.09 -18.26
C LYS A 450 12.10 -1.92 -17.04
N GLN A 451 12.96 -2.00 -16.02
CA GLN A 451 12.70 -2.74 -14.78
C GLN A 451 11.45 -2.23 -14.05
N CYS A 452 11.33 -0.92 -13.87
CA CYS A 452 10.20 -0.32 -13.14
C CYS A 452 8.83 -0.51 -13.82
N GLN A 453 8.78 -0.94 -15.09
CA GLN A 453 7.53 -1.15 -15.83
C GLN A 453 7.25 -2.61 -16.17
N ALA A 454 8.23 -3.50 -16.02
CA ALA A 454 8.10 -4.92 -16.32
C ALA A 454 7.25 -5.72 -15.31
N ASP A 455 6.93 -5.12 -14.15
CA ASP A 455 6.04 -5.68 -13.13
C ASP A 455 4.54 -5.60 -13.50
N VAL A 456 4.17 -4.94 -14.61
CA VAL A 456 2.79 -4.82 -15.09
C VAL A 456 2.66 -5.50 -16.46
N PRO A 457 1.99 -6.67 -16.56
CA PRO A 457 1.75 -7.34 -17.83
C PRO A 457 1.04 -6.41 -18.82
N GLY A 458 1.64 -6.19 -20.00
CA GLY A 458 1.07 -5.36 -21.07
C GLY A 458 1.52 -3.89 -21.08
N ARG A 459 2.27 -3.41 -20.08
CA ARG A 459 2.79 -2.03 -20.05
C ARG A 459 4.12 -1.94 -20.81
N THR A 460 4.19 -1.10 -21.84
CA THR A 460 5.44 -0.83 -22.57
C THR A 460 6.30 0.19 -21.82
N PRO A 461 7.64 0.02 -21.77
CA PRO A 461 8.58 1.01 -21.25
C PRO A 461 8.29 2.42 -21.78
N PRO A 462 8.58 3.48 -21.01
CA PRO A 462 8.30 4.82 -21.48
C PRO A 462 9.26 5.14 -22.65
N PRO A 463 8.82 5.91 -23.65
CA PRO A 463 9.71 6.39 -24.70
C PRO A 463 10.85 7.19 -24.06
N ALA A 464 12.07 6.79 -24.38
CA ALA A 464 13.29 7.37 -23.83
C ALA A 464 14.07 8.10 -24.93
N ILE A 465 14.41 9.35 -24.67
CA ILE A 465 15.17 10.21 -25.58
C ILE A 465 16.60 10.35 -25.04
N LEU A 466 17.60 10.25 -25.92
CA LEU A 466 19.00 10.44 -25.57
C LEU A 466 19.40 11.90 -25.73
N ALA A 467 20.03 12.49 -24.71
CA ALA A 467 20.55 13.86 -24.78
C ALA A 467 22.02 13.90 -24.37
N ALA A 468 22.89 14.38 -25.26
CA ALA A 468 24.23 14.79 -24.89
C ALA A 468 24.14 16.20 -24.29
N ALA A 469 24.57 16.39 -23.05
CA ALA A 469 24.55 17.69 -22.39
C ALA A 469 25.95 18.31 -22.32
N ARG A 470 25.99 19.65 -22.30
CA ARG A 470 27.22 20.47 -22.18
C ARG A 470 28.18 20.34 -23.36
N VAL A 471 27.64 20.14 -24.56
CA VAL A 471 28.44 20.03 -25.79
C VAL A 471 29.25 21.32 -26.10
N ASP A 472 28.89 22.45 -25.48
CA ASP A 472 29.67 23.70 -25.54
C ASP A 472 31.05 23.60 -24.87
N ARG A 473 31.29 22.58 -24.02
CA ARG A 473 32.58 22.36 -23.34
C ARG A 473 33.53 21.42 -24.09
N GLY A 474 33.08 20.79 -25.18
CA GLY A 474 33.84 19.82 -25.95
C GLY A 474 32.92 18.92 -26.78
N GLY A 475 33.33 18.59 -28.01
CA GLY A 475 32.55 17.73 -28.92
C GLY A 475 32.50 16.27 -28.47
N ILE A 476 31.64 15.49 -29.14
CA ILE A 476 31.40 14.09 -28.81
C ILE A 476 32.49 13.20 -29.45
N PRO A 477 33.20 12.35 -28.69
CA PRO A 477 34.25 11.47 -29.20
C PRO A 477 33.71 10.22 -29.92
N ALA A 478 32.40 9.97 -29.87
CA ALA A 478 31.73 8.86 -30.57
C ALA A 478 31.18 9.29 -31.93
N SER A 479 31.30 8.42 -32.94
CA SER A 479 30.71 8.64 -34.26
C SER A 479 29.19 8.59 -34.23
N ARG A 480 28.54 9.26 -35.19
CA ARG A 480 27.08 9.23 -35.31
C ARG A 480 26.54 7.80 -35.51
N GLU A 481 27.23 6.98 -36.30
CA GLU A 481 26.90 5.57 -36.51
C GLU A 481 26.88 4.77 -35.19
N ARG A 482 27.83 5.02 -34.29
CA ARG A 482 27.89 4.36 -32.97
C ARG A 482 26.72 4.78 -32.08
N ILE A 483 26.31 6.05 -32.16
CA ILE A 483 25.17 6.59 -31.41
C ILE A 483 23.85 6.02 -31.95
N ASP A 484 23.68 6.00 -33.27
CA ASP A 484 22.47 5.45 -33.90
C ASP A 484 22.34 3.93 -33.62
N ALA A 485 23.46 3.20 -33.64
CA ALA A 485 23.49 1.79 -33.23
C ALA A 485 23.09 1.58 -31.76
N LEU A 486 23.55 2.44 -30.84
CA LEU A 486 23.14 2.40 -29.44
C LEU A 486 21.65 2.72 -29.26
N CYS A 487 21.14 3.74 -29.96
CA CYS A 487 19.73 4.09 -29.92
C CYS A 487 18.86 2.93 -30.41
N ALA A 488 19.25 2.27 -31.51
CA ALA A 488 18.57 1.09 -32.03
C ALA A 488 18.64 -0.10 -31.05
N GLU A 489 19.80 -0.34 -30.44
CA GLU A 489 20.01 -1.40 -29.45
C GLU A 489 19.12 -1.21 -28.21
N LEU A 490 19.03 0.02 -27.70
CA LEU A 490 18.35 0.32 -26.45
C LEU A 490 16.86 0.67 -26.62
N GLY A 491 16.42 0.98 -27.85
CA GLY A 491 15.06 1.41 -28.17
C GLY A 491 14.80 2.89 -27.86
N LEU A 492 15.81 3.75 -28.06
CA LEU A 492 15.70 5.20 -27.80
C LEU A 492 15.07 5.90 -29.02
N THR A 493 14.14 6.82 -28.76
CA THR A 493 13.29 7.44 -29.81
C THR A 493 13.94 8.64 -30.50
N GLY A 494 15.05 9.16 -29.97
CA GLY A 494 15.75 10.30 -30.55
C GLY A 494 17.08 10.59 -29.87
N TYR A 495 17.91 11.42 -30.50
CA TYR A 495 19.18 11.89 -29.99
C TYR A 495 19.38 13.39 -30.24
N PHE A 496 19.76 14.13 -29.20
CA PHE A 496 19.93 15.58 -29.22
C PHE A 496 21.26 16.03 -28.62
N GLU A 497 21.86 17.06 -29.20
CA GLU A 497 23.11 17.67 -28.73
C GLU A 497 22.82 19.03 -28.09
N THR A 498 22.83 19.07 -26.76
CA THR A 498 22.28 20.20 -26.00
C THR A 498 23.33 21.01 -25.26
N SER A 499 23.15 22.33 -25.26
CA SER A 499 23.83 23.25 -24.36
C SER A 499 22.80 24.12 -23.66
N ALA A 500 22.57 23.86 -22.37
CA ALA A 500 21.68 24.68 -21.56
C ALA A 500 22.16 26.13 -21.44
N ARG A 501 23.49 26.35 -21.46
CA ARG A 501 24.08 27.70 -21.38
C ARG A 501 23.87 28.50 -22.67
N GLN A 502 24.02 27.86 -23.83
CA GLN A 502 23.95 28.53 -25.14
C GLN A 502 22.55 28.42 -25.79
N GLY A 503 21.65 27.61 -25.23
CA GLY A 503 20.33 27.34 -25.78
C GLY A 503 20.30 26.38 -26.97
N TRP A 504 21.37 25.62 -27.23
CA TRP A 504 21.44 24.72 -28.39
C TRP A 504 20.51 23.52 -28.25
N GLN A 505 19.70 23.27 -29.29
CA GLN A 505 18.72 22.18 -29.43
C GLN A 505 17.72 22.01 -28.28
N ILE A 506 17.54 23.04 -27.44
CA ILE A 506 16.63 22.99 -26.29
C ILE A 506 15.17 22.94 -26.76
N ALA A 507 14.81 23.74 -27.77
CA ALA A 507 13.43 23.81 -28.27
C ALA A 507 13.02 22.50 -28.96
N GLU A 508 13.95 21.91 -29.72
CA GLU A 508 13.81 20.65 -30.43
C GLU A 508 13.69 19.48 -29.44
N LEU A 509 14.54 19.43 -28.41
CA LEU A 509 14.42 18.44 -27.34
C LEU A 509 13.08 18.60 -26.60
N ALA A 510 12.68 19.83 -26.27
CA ALA A 510 11.42 20.10 -25.60
C ALA A 510 10.21 19.64 -26.43
N GLN A 511 10.26 19.86 -27.75
CA GLN A 511 9.22 19.39 -28.67
C GLN A 511 9.18 17.85 -28.73
N ALA A 512 10.34 17.20 -28.85
CA ALA A 512 10.42 15.74 -28.85
C ALA A 512 9.88 15.11 -27.57
N VAL A 513 10.14 15.72 -26.40
CA VAL A 513 9.55 15.28 -25.12
C VAL A 513 8.02 15.39 -25.15
N ARG A 514 7.45 16.49 -25.68
CA ARG A 514 5.99 16.65 -25.78
C ARG A 514 5.36 15.61 -26.71
N GLU A 515 6.02 15.30 -27.83
CA GLU A 515 5.56 14.32 -28.82
C GLU A 515 5.69 12.87 -28.33
N ALA A 516 6.66 12.59 -27.46
CA ALA A 516 6.84 11.27 -26.86
C ALA A 516 5.69 10.90 -25.90
N ILE A 517 4.98 11.88 -25.31
CA ILE A 517 3.92 11.60 -24.33
C ILE A 517 2.64 11.12 -25.03
N ASN A 518 2.28 9.87 -24.79
CA ASN A 518 0.97 9.34 -25.18
C ASN A 518 -0.11 9.72 -24.16
N TRP A 519 -0.78 10.85 -24.38
CA TRP A 519 -1.84 11.33 -23.50
C TRP A 519 -3.04 10.37 -23.38
N GLY A 520 -3.29 9.53 -24.40
CA GLY A 520 -4.42 8.61 -24.43
C GLY A 520 -4.31 7.49 -23.39
N THR A 521 -3.08 7.09 -23.04
CA THR A 521 -2.80 5.99 -22.09
C THR A 521 -2.62 6.45 -20.65
N LEU A 522 -2.54 7.76 -20.40
CA LEU A 522 -2.42 8.29 -19.04
C LEU A 522 -3.78 8.32 -18.34
N PRO A 523 -3.89 8.02 -17.05
CA PRO A 523 -5.17 8.08 -16.35
C PRO A 523 -5.71 9.51 -16.29
N ARG A 524 -7.03 9.66 -16.42
CA ARG A 524 -7.73 10.93 -16.15
C ARG A 524 -8.02 11.03 -14.67
N SER A 525 -7.69 12.13 -14.03
CA SER A 525 -8.18 12.40 -12.69
C SER A 525 -9.33 13.40 -12.76
N ILE A 526 -10.48 13.04 -12.17
CA ILE A 526 -11.69 13.85 -12.12
C ILE A 526 -11.89 14.29 -10.68
N SER A 527 -11.90 15.59 -10.44
CA SER A 527 -11.98 16.17 -9.09
C SER A 527 -13.04 17.27 -9.01
N ASN A 528 -13.16 17.88 -7.84
CA ASN A 528 -14.12 18.96 -7.57
C ASN A 528 -13.41 20.31 -7.35
N LEU A 529 -14.19 21.40 -7.32
CA LEU A 529 -13.66 22.74 -7.16
C LEU A 529 -12.95 22.93 -5.81
N LEU A 530 -13.48 22.31 -4.75
CA LEU A 530 -12.90 22.38 -3.42
C LEU A 530 -11.46 21.83 -3.42
N PHE A 531 -11.26 20.64 -3.96
CA PHE A 531 -9.95 19.98 -3.99
C PHE A 531 -8.97 20.72 -4.90
N GLU A 532 -9.44 21.25 -6.02
CA GLU A 532 -8.64 22.13 -6.86
C GLU A 532 -8.18 23.37 -6.09
N THR A 533 -9.08 24.00 -5.33
CA THR A 533 -8.78 25.20 -4.54
C THR A 533 -7.76 24.89 -3.45
N ILE A 534 -7.90 23.77 -2.74
CA ILE A 534 -6.95 23.32 -1.72
C ILE A 534 -5.59 22.98 -2.34
N LYS A 535 -5.56 22.27 -3.48
CA LYS A 535 -4.33 21.96 -4.21
C LYS A 535 -3.57 23.23 -4.58
N ARG A 536 -4.25 24.24 -5.14
CA ARG A 536 -3.62 25.52 -5.49
C ARG A 536 -3.05 26.23 -4.26
N PHE A 537 -3.78 26.24 -3.15
CA PHE A 537 -3.29 26.79 -1.87
C PHE A 537 -2.01 26.09 -1.40
N LEU A 538 -1.99 24.75 -1.35
CA LEU A 538 -0.83 23.99 -0.88
C LEU A 538 0.39 24.16 -1.80
N ILE A 539 0.19 24.26 -3.12
CA ILE A 539 1.27 24.56 -4.07
C ILE A 539 1.82 25.98 -3.87
N ALA A 540 0.95 26.96 -3.59
CA ALA A 540 1.38 28.32 -3.29
C ALA A 540 2.20 28.38 -1.98
N GLU A 541 1.78 27.65 -0.93
CA GLU A 541 2.54 27.52 0.31
C GLU A 541 3.92 26.89 0.08
N LYS A 542 4.01 25.85 -0.78
CA LYS A 542 5.27 25.21 -1.17
C LYS A 542 6.25 26.18 -1.85
N ALA A 543 5.73 27.12 -2.64
CA ALA A 543 6.54 28.14 -3.31
C ALA A 543 7.03 29.25 -2.36
N GLY A 544 6.43 29.36 -1.16
CA GLY A 544 6.84 30.29 -0.12
C GLY A 544 8.09 29.84 0.66
N SER A 545 8.37 30.51 1.77
CA SER A 545 9.49 30.17 2.67
C SER A 545 9.17 29.03 3.64
N ARG A 546 7.91 28.60 3.73
CA ARG A 546 7.44 27.58 4.67
C ARG A 546 7.78 26.19 4.13
N VAL A 547 8.43 25.38 4.96
CA VAL A 547 8.93 24.06 4.56
C VAL A 547 8.16 22.95 5.24
N LEU A 548 7.98 23.11 6.55
CA LEU A 548 7.30 22.19 7.44
C LEU A 548 6.19 22.97 8.15
N ALA A 549 4.99 22.39 8.23
CA ALA A 549 3.88 22.97 8.98
C ALA A 549 2.93 21.86 9.44
N THR A 550 2.15 22.10 10.50
CA THR A 550 1.11 21.16 10.88
C THR A 550 -0.07 21.24 9.92
N ALA A 551 -0.80 20.13 9.73
CA ALA A 551 -2.04 20.13 8.95
C ALA A 551 -3.05 21.15 9.50
N ASP A 552 -3.07 21.36 10.82
CA ASP A 552 -3.93 22.33 11.51
C ASP A 552 -3.59 23.79 11.16
N ASP A 553 -2.30 24.13 11.12
CA ASP A 553 -1.86 25.49 10.77
C ASP A 553 -2.17 25.79 9.30
N LEU A 554 -1.88 24.83 8.41
CA LEU A 554 -2.21 24.94 7.00
C LEU A 554 -3.73 25.09 6.79
N PHE A 555 -4.54 24.31 7.52
CA PHE A 555 -6.00 24.42 7.46
C PHE A 555 -6.51 25.77 7.98
N ARG A 556 -5.91 26.29 9.06
CA ARG A 556 -6.27 27.60 9.63
C ARG A 556 -5.96 28.73 8.65
N ASP A 557 -4.82 28.68 7.99
CA ASP A 557 -4.43 29.68 6.99
C ASP A 557 -5.30 29.58 5.73
N PHE A 558 -5.59 28.36 5.26
CA PHE A 558 -6.55 28.13 4.17
C PHE A 558 -7.94 28.70 4.49
N SER A 559 -8.47 28.41 5.67
CA SER A 559 -9.79 28.88 6.12
C SER A 559 -9.87 30.40 6.20
N ARG A 560 -8.76 31.08 6.55
CA ARG A 560 -8.69 32.55 6.55
C ARG A 560 -8.69 33.13 5.14
N GLN A 561 -8.03 32.46 4.18
CA GLN A 561 -7.98 32.91 2.78
C GLN A 561 -9.27 32.61 2.02
N GLN A 562 -10.06 31.62 2.47
CA GLN A 562 -11.32 31.21 1.84
C GLN A 562 -12.53 31.39 2.78
N PRO A 563 -12.86 32.63 3.19
CA PRO A 563 -13.96 32.88 4.13
C PRO A 563 -15.33 32.48 3.56
N GLY A 564 -15.47 32.41 2.24
CA GLY A 564 -16.70 31.94 1.58
C GLY A 564 -17.01 30.46 1.80
N LEU A 565 -16.01 29.67 2.20
CA LEU A 565 -16.17 28.25 2.56
C LEU A 565 -16.33 28.07 4.08
N ALA A 566 -16.27 29.15 4.87
CA ALA A 566 -16.38 29.07 6.32
C ALA A 566 -17.78 28.56 6.73
N GLY A 567 -17.79 27.46 7.49
CA GLY A 567 -19.03 26.82 7.97
C GLY A 567 -19.45 25.58 7.18
N ASP A 568 -18.76 25.24 6.09
CA ASP A 568 -18.89 23.92 5.48
C ASP A 568 -18.33 22.84 6.45
N PRO A 569 -19.17 21.93 6.97
CA PRO A 569 -18.75 20.90 7.91
C PRO A 569 -17.72 19.92 7.31
N ASP A 570 -17.67 19.80 5.99
CA ASP A 570 -16.80 18.85 5.30
C ASP A 570 -15.48 19.49 4.86
N LEU A 571 -15.30 20.80 5.07
CA LEU A 571 -14.12 21.55 4.67
C LEU A 571 -12.84 20.96 5.23
N ARG A 572 -12.85 20.60 6.53
CA ARG A 572 -11.67 20.02 7.19
C ARG A 572 -11.35 18.63 6.65
N ALA A 573 -12.37 17.77 6.55
CA ALA A 573 -12.21 16.43 6.00
C ALA A 573 -11.69 16.46 4.55
N GLY A 574 -12.23 17.37 3.73
CA GLY A 574 -11.77 17.60 2.36
C GLY A 574 -10.32 18.11 2.28
N PHE A 575 -9.91 18.97 3.22
CA PHE A 575 -8.54 19.46 3.31
C PHE A 575 -7.55 18.35 3.64
N ASP A 576 -7.82 17.57 4.68
CA ASP A 576 -6.96 16.44 5.05
C ASP A 576 -6.91 15.39 3.92
N THR A 577 -8.04 15.17 3.24
CA THR A 577 -8.12 14.31 2.05
C THR A 577 -7.21 14.83 0.94
N CYS A 578 -7.22 16.13 0.63
CA CYS A 578 -6.33 16.70 -0.38
C CYS A 578 -4.86 16.53 -0.04
N ILE A 579 -4.47 16.73 1.22
CA ILE A 579 -3.10 16.43 1.67
C ILE A 579 -2.75 14.97 1.35
N ARG A 580 -3.65 14.04 1.68
CA ARG A 580 -3.47 12.60 1.39
C ARG A 580 -3.36 12.29 -0.10
N LEU A 581 -4.08 13.01 -0.98
CA LEU A 581 -3.99 12.84 -2.43
C LEU A 581 -2.65 13.35 -2.99
N LEU A 582 -2.22 14.52 -2.54
CA LEU A 582 -0.95 15.12 -2.98
C LEU A 582 0.26 14.34 -2.43
N GLU A 583 0.13 13.75 -1.24
CA GLU A 583 1.10 12.78 -0.70
C GLU A 583 1.25 11.55 -1.60
N GLY A 584 0.14 10.96 -2.06
CA GLY A 584 0.16 9.82 -2.98
C GLY A 584 0.80 10.14 -4.34
N ARG A 585 0.85 11.43 -4.71
CA ARG A 585 1.53 11.93 -5.91
C ARG A 585 2.93 12.47 -5.61
N ASP A 586 3.40 12.28 -4.38
CA ASP A 586 4.75 12.61 -3.92
C ASP A 586 5.11 14.11 -4.09
N LEU A 587 4.07 14.96 -4.05
CA LEU A 587 4.18 16.43 -4.13
C LEU A 587 4.41 17.08 -2.75
N LEU A 588 3.93 16.42 -1.70
CA LEU A 588 4.13 16.73 -0.29
C LEU A 588 4.31 15.43 0.50
N ARG A 589 4.76 15.49 1.75
CA ARG A 589 4.94 14.30 2.60
C ARG A 589 4.43 14.56 4.01
N ARG A 590 3.57 13.68 4.54
CA ARG A 590 3.25 13.72 5.96
C ARG A 590 4.34 13.02 6.75
N LEU A 591 4.71 13.60 7.89
CA LEU A 591 5.56 12.91 8.85
C LEU A 591 4.70 11.92 9.65
N SER A 592 5.32 10.82 10.12
CA SER A 592 4.65 9.81 10.93
C SER A 592 4.31 10.29 12.35
N PHE A 593 4.72 11.53 12.69
CA PHE A 593 4.60 12.17 13.99
C PHE A 593 4.28 13.67 13.86
N GLY A 594 3.71 14.24 14.92
CA GLY A 594 3.47 15.67 15.11
C GLY A 594 2.43 16.30 14.17
N GLY A 595 1.72 15.50 13.38
CA GLY A 595 0.76 16.02 12.39
C GLY A 595 1.40 16.92 11.32
N PHE A 596 2.72 16.83 11.14
CA PHE A 596 3.46 17.68 10.22
C PHE A 596 3.30 17.25 8.77
N VAL A 597 3.28 18.26 7.91
CA VAL A 597 3.28 18.18 6.46
C VAL A 597 4.53 18.89 5.96
N LEU A 598 5.42 18.11 5.36
CA LEU A 598 6.58 18.58 4.63
C LEU A 598 6.13 18.96 3.22
N LEU A 599 6.15 20.25 2.92
CA LEU A 599 5.75 20.81 1.63
C LEU A 599 6.81 20.57 0.55
N ARG A 600 8.07 20.35 0.96
CA ARG A 600 9.21 20.09 0.08
C ARG A 600 9.83 18.72 0.39
N PRO A 601 9.20 17.60 -0.04
CA PRO A 601 9.69 16.25 0.22
C PRO A 601 11.09 16.00 -0.35
N GLU A 602 11.51 16.78 -1.34
CA GLU A 602 12.84 16.74 -1.94
C GLU A 602 13.96 16.98 -0.91
N LEU A 603 13.65 17.63 0.22
CA LEU A 603 14.61 17.79 1.31
C LEU A 603 14.91 16.48 2.04
N LEU A 604 13.97 15.53 2.13
CA LEU A 604 14.26 14.21 2.71
C LEU A 604 15.37 13.53 1.90
N ASP A 605 15.30 13.62 0.57
CA ASP A 605 16.31 13.06 -0.32
C ASP A 605 17.67 13.74 -0.11
N ALA A 606 17.69 15.07 0.04
CA ALA A 606 18.93 15.84 0.27
C ALA A 606 19.60 15.48 1.60
N TYR A 607 18.81 15.32 2.66
CA TYR A 607 19.31 14.95 3.98
C TYR A 607 19.73 13.48 4.06
N ALA A 608 18.94 12.58 3.46
CA ALA A 608 19.33 11.17 3.30
C ALA A 608 20.66 11.08 2.56
N SER A 609 20.85 11.97 1.59
CA SER A 609 22.06 12.04 0.81
C SER A 609 23.30 12.37 1.62
N ALA A 610 23.22 13.48 2.34
CA ALA A 610 24.32 13.91 3.18
C ALA A 610 24.69 12.87 4.25
N LEU A 611 23.70 12.15 4.80
CA LEU A 611 23.94 11.06 5.77
C LEU A 611 24.67 9.87 5.15
N ILE A 612 24.25 9.40 3.97
CA ILE A 612 24.90 8.27 3.28
C ILE A 612 26.33 8.63 2.88
N ASP A 613 26.56 9.85 2.38
CA ASP A 613 27.90 10.31 2.02
C ASP A 613 28.79 10.49 3.25
N ALA A 614 28.22 10.96 4.38
CA ALA A 614 28.93 11.00 5.65
C ALA A 614 29.33 9.60 6.16
N ALA A 615 28.45 8.60 5.98
CA ALA A 615 28.76 7.21 6.30
C ALA A 615 29.88 6.65 5.40
N ARG A 616 29.89 6.98 4.11
CA ARG A 616 30.96 6.59 3.17
C ARG A 616 32.30 7.24 3.54
N GLY A 617 32.28 8.46 4.07
CA GLY A 617 33.47 9.21 4.46
C GLY A 617 34.19 8.68 5.71
N GLN A 618 33.63 7.68 6.40
CA GLN A 618 34.26 7.10 7.59
C GLN A 618 35.57 6.38 7.24
N PRO A 619 36.66 6.58 8.02
CA PRO A 619 37.99 6.10 7.68
C PRO A 619 38.17 4.58 7.79
N ASP A 620 37.32 3.91 8.57
CA ASP A 620 37.36 2.45 8.75
C ASP A 620 36.67 1.67 7.61
N GLY A 621 35.96 2.36 6.71
CA GLY A 621 35.31 1.74 5.56
C GLY A 621 34.10 0.87 5.91
N LEU A 622 33.61 0.96 7.15
CA LEU A 622 32.49 0.17 7.67
C LEU A 622 31.12 0.79 7.37
N GLY A 623 31.08 1.92 6.64
CA GLY A 623 29.86 2.49 6.10
C GLY A 623 28.74 2.72 7.12
N TYR A 624 29.07 3.24 8.31
CA TYR A 624 28.08 3.57 9.35
C TYR A 624 28.08 5.05 9.69
N PHE A 625 27.01 5.49 10.35
CA PHE A 625 26.91 6.83 10.91
C PHE A 625 26.16 6.80 12.24
N SER A 626 26.58 7.60 13.21
CA SER A 626 25.94 7.60 14.53
C SER A 626 24.52 8.16 14.44
N TRP A 627 23.56 7.49 15.09
CA TRP A 627 22.19 7.99 15.21
C TRP A 627 22.13 9.37 15.85
N GLU A 628 22.89 9.58 16.93
CA GLU A 628 22.88 10.84 17.68
C GLU A 628 23.45 12.00 16.86
N ASP A 629 24.50 11.74 16.08
CA ASP A 629 25.06 12.73 15.16
C ASP A 629 24.11 13.00 14.00
N ALA A 630 23.43 11.95 13.49
CA ALA A 630 22.45 12.08 12.42
C ALA A 630 21.31 13.02 12.83
N ILE A 631 20.64 12.74 13.94
CA ILE A 631 19.47 13.54 14.39
C ILE A 631 19.86 14.95 14.88
N ALA A 632 21.12 15.15 15.26
CA ALA A 632 21.64 16.46 15.65
C ALA A 632 22.23 17.25 14.48
N GLY A 633 22.24 16.68 13.27
CA GLY A 633 22.77 17.34 12.07
C GLY A 633 24.28 17.51 12.09
N ARG A 634 25.03 16.67 12.80
CA ARG A 634 26.50 16.76 12.91
C ARG A 634 27.20 16.02 11.77
N PHE A 635 26.95 16.46 10.54
CA PHE A 635 27.59 15.95 9.33
C PHE A 635 27.77 17.04 8.26
N PRO A 636 28.65 16.85 7.27
CA PRO A 636 28.87 17.82 6.20
C PRO A 636 27.65 17.95 5.29
N MET A 637 27.09 19.15 5.17
CA MET A 637 26.02 19.49 4.22
C MET A 637 26.11 20.98 3.85
N PRO A 638 25.86 21.38 2.59
CA PRO A 638 25.82 22.79 2.19
C PRO A 638 24.78 23.60 2.97
N ASP A 639 25.15 24.82 3.39
CA ASP A 639 24.31 25.70 4.23
C ASP A 639 23.05 26.22 3.50
N ASP A 640 23.07 26.30 2.17
CA ASP A 640 21.98 26.80 1.33
C ASP A 640 20.79 25.84 1.22
N GLY A 641 20.97 24.58 1.59
CA GLY A 641 19.92 23.55 1.64
C GLY A 641 19.44 23.20 3.05
N ARG A 642 20.05 23.78 4.09
CA ARG A 642 19.88 23.33 5.48
C ARG A 642 18.77 24.11 6.20
N LEU A 643 17.89 23.39 6.90
CA LEU A 643 16.89 24.00 7.78
C LEU A 643 17.52 24.44 9.10
N ALA A 644 16.86 25.36 9.81
CA ALA A 644 17.34 25.88 11.08
C ALA A 644 16.53 25.34 12.26
N GLY A 645 17.20 25.11 13.39
CA GLY A 645 16.56 24.85 14.68
C GLY A 645 15.76 23.54 14.73
N ALA A 646 14.54 23.61 15.29
CA ALA A 646 13.71 22.43 15.53
C ALA A 646 13.22 21.75 14.25
N ASP A 647 12.99 22.50 13.17
CA ASP A 647 12.49 21.97 11.90
C ASP A 647 13.50 21.03 11.23
N GLU A 648 14.79 21.37 11.32
CA GLU A 648 15.87 20.47 10.86
C GLU A 648 15.86 19.16 11.65
N GLN A 649 15.73 19.24 12.98
CA GLN A 649 15.74 18.05 13.82
C GLN A 649 14.58 17.11 13.49
N LEU A 650 13.37 17.64 13.29
CA LEU A 650 12.20 16.85 12.87
C LEU A 650 12.41 16.22 11.50
N LEU A 651 12.98 16.98 10.55
CA LEU A 651 13.28 16.48 9.21
C LEU A 651 14.34 15.36 9.22
N LEU A 652 15.39 15.49 10.04
CA LEU A 652 16.43 14.48 10.22
C LEU A 652 15.87 13.18 10.79
N ILE A 653 15.00 13.28 11.81
CA ILE A 653 14.33 12.10 12.37
C ILE A 653 13.48 11.41 11.31
N ALA A 654 12.71 12.17 10.53
CA ALA A 654 11.91 11.64 9.42
C ALA A 654 12.79 11.02 8.31
N THR A 655 13.95 11.61 8.04
CA THR A 655 14.93 11.09 7.06
C THR A 655 15.46 9.73 7.50
N VAL A 656 15.88 9.60 8.77
CA VAL A 656 16.36 8.34 9.34
C VAL A 656 15.26 7.29 9.34
N GLU A 657 14.03 7.68 9.67
CA GLU A 657 12.87 6.80 9.57
C GLU A 657 12.70 6.25 8.15
N GLU A 658 12.81 7.09 7.13
CA GLU A 658 12.66 6.70 5.72
C GLU A 658 13.77 5.73 5.28
N LEU A 659 15.03 6.00 5.66
CA LEU A 659 16.16 5.11 5.38
C LEU A 659 15.96 3.71 5.96
N LEU A 660 15.38 3.63 7.17
CA LEU A 660 15.04 2.35 7.79
C LEU A 660 13.82 1.69 7.11
N ARG A 661 12.77 2.45 6.79
CA ARG A 661 11.55 1.95 6.16
C ARG A 661 11.76 1.39 4.74
N HIS A 662 12.83 1.77 4.05
CA HIS A 662 13.16 1.28 2.71
C HIS A 662 14.30 0.25 2.68
N ASP A 663 14.63 -0.36 3.83
CA ASP A 663 15.71 -1.37 3.93
C ASP A 663 17.08 -0.84 3.43
N LEU A 664 17.33 0.49 3.54
CA LEU A 664 18.57 1.12 3.09
C LEU A 664 19.64 1.19 4.18
N ALA A 665 19.21 1.19 5.45
CA ALA A 665 20.07 1.20 6.61
C ALA A 665 19.62 0.15 7.63
N LEU A 666 20.58 -0.40 8.39
CA LEU A 666 20.34 -1.20 9.57
C LEU A 666 20.55 -0.35 10.82
N ARG A 667 19.64 -0.47 11.77
CA ARG A 667 19.86 0.04 13.11
C ARG A 667 20.62 -1.01 13.93
N GLU A 668 21.78 -0.63 14.44
CA GLU A 668 22.57 -1.48 15.34
C GLU A 668 22.78 -0.81 16.68
N THR A 669 22.91 -1.62 17.72
CA THR A 669 23.18 -1.14 19.06
C THR A 669 24.44 -1.82 19.58
N THR A 670 25.50 -1.02 19.71
CA THR A 670 26.82 -1.44 20.21
C THR A 670 27.18 -0.57 21.39
N ASP A 671 27.54 -1.15 22.55
CA ASP A 671 27.98 -0.42 23.74
C ASP A 671 27.05 0.75 24.16
N ASN A 672 25.73 0.53 24.11
CA ASN A 672 24.67 1.53 24.34
C ASN A 672 24.62 2.71 23.36
N ARG A 673 25.36 2.66 22.24
CA ARG A 673 25.24 3.60 21.12
C ARG A 673 24.43 2.97 20.01
N ILE A 674 23.66 3.80 19.32
CA ILE A 674 22.90 3.38 18.16
C ILE A 674 23.60 3.90 16.91
N ASP A 675 23.94 2.99 16.01
CA ASP A 675 24.56 3.31 14.73
C ASP A 675 23.64 2.90 13.58
N LEU A 676 23.66 3.70 12.52
CA LEU A 676 23.02 3.44 11.24
C LEU A 676 24.06 2.85 10.30
N VAL A 677 23.92 1.58 9.95
CA VAL A 677 24.85 0.84 9.11
C VAL A 677 24.29 0.76 7.69
N PHE A 678 25.08 1.17 6.69
CA PHE A 678 24.71 1.19 5.29
C PHE A 678 25.54 0.16 4.51
N PRO A 679 25.02 -1.07 4.27
CA PRO A 679 25.79 -2.12 3.59
C PRO A 679 26.31 -1.72 2.21
N SER A 680 25.57 -0.83 1.52
CA SER A 680 25.95 -0.29 0.20
C SER A 680 27.18 0.63 0.24
N GLN A 681 27.59 1.12 1.41
CA GLN A 681 28.73 2.03 1.59
C GLN A 681 29.99 1.34 2.12
N PHE A 682 29.95 0.03 2.33
CA PHE A 682 31.13 -0.72 2.78
C PHE A 682 32.17 -0.69 1.66
N THR A 683 33.42 -0.42 2.02
CA THR A 683 34.53 -0.35 1.05
C THR A 683 35.35 -1.63 1.03
N ILE A 684 35.30 -2.41 2.10
CA ILE A 684 36.08 -3.65 2.28
C ILE A 684 35.33 -4.82 1.65
N GLU A 685 36.00 -5.56 0.76
CA GLU A 685 35.50 -6.83 0.22
C GLU A 685 35.70 -7.97 1.23
N GLY A 686 34.71 -8.85 1.31
CA GLY A 686 34.71 -10.02 2.19
C GLY A 686 34.92 -11.30 1.39
N GLU A 687 35.46 -12.31 2.08
CA GLU A 687 35.56 -13.67 1.57
C GLU A 687 34.57 -14.59 2.29
N ALA A 688 34.16 -15.65 1.61
CA ALA A 688 33.36 -16.69 2.25
C ALA A 688 34.25 -17.44 3.27
N PRO A 689 33.74 -17.85 4.43
CA PRO A 689 34.52 -18.63 5.41
C PRO A 689 35.07 -19.92 4.77
N ALA A 690 36.31 -20.28 5.12
CA ALA A 690 37.05 -21.36 4.46
C ALA A 690 36.39 -22.76 4.57
N ASP A 691 35.55 -22.95 5.59
CA ASP A 691 34.78 -24.17 5.87
C ASP A 691 33.42 -24.22 5.16
N THR A 692 33.08 -23.20 4.37
CA THR A 692 31.84 -23.14 3.60
C THR A 692 32.03 -23.58 2.15
N LYS A 693 30.97 -24.12 1.56
CA LYS A 693 30.94 -24.51 0.15
C LYS A 693 29.80 -23.79 -0.56
N ALA A 694 30.07 -23.31 -1.77
CA ALA A 694 29.04 -22.79 -2.66
C ALA A 694 28.06 -23.90 -3.04
N ASP A 695 26.77 -23.62 -2.90
CA ASP A 695 25.68 -24.56 -3.18
C ASP A 695 24.90 -24.11 -4.42
N VAL A 696 24.55 -22.81 -4.49
CA VAL A 696 23.79 -22.21 -5.58
C VAL A 696 24.44 -20.91 -6.06
N ILE A 697 24.41 -20.67 -7.37
CA ILE A 697 24.74 -19.38 -7.97
C ILE A 697 23.51 -18.86 -8.70
N LEU A 698 23.11 -17.64 -8.38
CA LEU A 698 22.08 -16.90 -9.08
C LEU A 698 22.72 -15.88 -10.01
N ARG A 699 22.51 -16.03 -11.31
CA ARG A 699 22.90 -15.05 -12.33
C ARG A 699 21.71 -14.18 -12.67
N PHE A 700 21.88 -12.87 -12.75
CA PHE A 700 20.78 -11.95 -13.06
C PHE A 700 21.27 -10.67 -13.73
N GLU A 701 20.38 -9.94 -14.39
CA GLU A 701 20.65 -8.59 -14.86
C GLU A 701 20.04 -7.55 -13.91
N GLY A 702 20.84 -6.60 -13.42
CA GLY A 702 20.38 -5.58 -12.48
C GLY A 702 21.49 -4.93 -11.66
N SER A 703 21.11 -4.12 -10.68
CA SER A 703 22.05 -3.45 -9.77
C SER A 703 22.53 -4.41 -8.68
N VAL A 704 23.71 -5.01 -8.85
CA VAL A 704 24.29 -5.95 -7.87
C VAL A 704 24.39 -5.35 -6.47
N PRO A 705 24.91 -4.11 -6.28
CA PRO A 705 25.04 -3.51 -4.95
C PRO A 705 23.68 -3.31 -4.28
N THR A 706 22.64 -2.95 -5.06
CA THR A 706 21.28 -2.77 -4.58
C THR A 706 20.68 -4.08 -4.09
N VAL A 707 20.69 -5.10 -4.95
CA VAL A 707 20.10 -6.41 -4.66
C VAL A 707 20.78 -7.03 -3.44
N TYR A 708 22.10 -6.94 -3.38
CA TYR A 708 22.89 -7.40 -2.23
C TYR A 708 22.57 -6.63 -0.95
N ALA A 709 22.61 -5.29 -0.98
CA ALA A 709 22.45 -4.48 0.22
C ALA A 709 21.06 -4.68 0.85
N THR A 710 19.97 -4.60 0.08
CA THR A 710 18.61 -4.76 0.62
C THR A 710 18.39 -6.20 1.13
N LEU A 711 18.92 -7.20 0.44
CA LEU A 711 18.88 -8.59 0.91
C LEU A 711 19.64 -8.75 2.23
N ALA A 712 20.81 -8.13 2.34
CA ALA A 712 21.66 -8.22 3.51
C ALA A 712 21.01 -7.56 4.74
N VAL A 713 20.29 -6.44 4.55
CA VAL A 713 19.44 -5.79 5.56
C VAL A 713 18.32 -6.72 5.99
N ARG A 714 17.51 -7.22 5.04
CA ARG A 714 16.37 -8.09 5.35
C ARG A 714 16.78 -9.37 6.09
N LEU A 715 17.84 -10.04 5.64
CA LEU A 715 18.35 -11.25 6.31
C LEU A 715 18.85 -10.98 7.74
N SER A 716 19.34 -9.76 8.03
CA SER A 716 19.76 -9.36 9.38
C SER A 716 18.59 -9.19 10.36
N HIS A 717 17.36 -9.03 9.86
CA HIS A 717 16.15 -9.04 10.68
C HIS A 717 15.62 -10.46 10.96
N VAL A 718 16.00 -11.44 10.13
CA VAL A 718 15.51 -12.82 10.21
C VAL A 718 16.49 -13.74 10.94
N TYR A 719 17.78 -13.55 10.70
CA TYR A 719 18.86 -14.36 11.25
C TYR A 719 19.79 -13.55 12.13
N GLN A 720 20.49 -14.24 13.03
CA GLN A 720 21.60 -13.61 13.75
C GLN A 720 22.75 -13.39 12.76
N ARG A 721 23.05 -12.14 12.44
CA ARG A 721 24.18 -11.80 11.58
C ARG A 721 25.50 -12.12 12.28
N ALA A 722 26.45 -12.69 11.54
CA ALA A 722 27.83 -12.88 11.98
C ALA A 722 28.72 -11.76 11.44
N GLU A 723 29.05 -11.79 10.15
CA GLU A 723 29.92 -10.79 9.50
C GLU A 723 29.29 -10.25 8.21
N MET A 724 29.66 -9.02 7.83
CA MET A 724 29.15 -8.35 6.64
C MET A 724 30.24 -7.47 6.03
N TRP A 725 30.32 -7.52 4.70
CA TRP A 725 31.27 -6.78 3.86
C TRP A 725 30.54 -6.19 2.65
N ARG A 726 31.27 -5.47 1.80
CA ARG A 726 30.74 -4.85 0.58
C ARG A 726 30.04 -5.83 -0.36
N ASN A 727 30.53 -7.06 -0.42
CA ASN A 727 30.11 -8.08 -1.37
C ASN A 727 29.81 -9.43 -0.73
N ALA A 728 29.84 -9.57 0.61
CA ALA A 728 29.60 -10.84 1.28
C ALA A 728 28.94 -10.64 2.65
N SER A 729 28.03 -11.54 3.02
CA SER A 729 27.44 -11.55 4.36
C SER A 729 27.20 -12.97 4.86
N THR A 730 27.31 -13.15 6.18
CA THR A 730 27.15 -14.44 6.86
C THR A 730 26.17 -14.35 8.02
N TYR A 731 25.41 -15.43 8.22
CA TYR A 731 24.30 -15.52 9.14
C TYR A 731 24.31 -16.86 9.88
N ARG A 732 23.78 -16.84 11.10
CA ARG A 732 23.61 -18.02 11.96
C ARG A 732 22.11 -18.31 12.13
N PRO A 733 21.61 -19.40 11.54
CA PRO A 733 20.27 -19.91 11.78
C PRO A 733 20.07 -20.36 13.23
N LYS A 734 18.84 -20.25 13.75
CA LYS A 734 18.49 -20.77 15.09
C LYS A 734 18.70 -22.28 15.22
N THR A 735 18.60 -23.00 14.10
CA THR A 735 18.82 -24.44 13.98
C THR A 735 20.30 -24.84 14.03
N GLY A 736 21.23 -23.87 13.98
CA GLY A 736 22.68 -24.09 13.96
C GLY A 736 23.29 -24.04 12.55
N GLY A 737 24.63 -23.97 12.50
CA GLY A 737 25.42 -23.81 11.27
C GLY A 737 25.60 -22.35 10.82
N VAL A 738 26.19 -22.19 9.64
CA VAL A 738 26.45 -20.90 8.98
C VAL A 738 25.93 -20.96 7.55
N CYS A 739 25.15 -19.94 7.18
CA CYS A 739 24.76 -19.67 5.81
C CYS A 739 25.22 -18.28 5.40
N GLY A 740 25.43 -18.06 4.11
CA GLY A 740 25.86 -16.76 3.63
C GLY A 740 25.72 -16.61 2.13
N LEU A 741 26.03 -15.41 1.67
CA LEU A 741 25.96 -15.05 0.26
C LEU A 741 27.13 -14.15 -0.12
N ARG A 742 27.58 -14.28 -1.37
CA ARG A 742 28.64 -13.46 -1.97
C ARG A 742 28.20 -12.93 -3.32
N ALA A 743 28.22 -11.62 -3.46
CA ALA A 743 27.93 -10.89 -4.68
C ALA A 743 29.19 -10.68 -5.53
N ARG A 744 29.03 -10.74 -6.85
CA ARG A 744 30.06 -10.39 -7.82
C ARG A 744 29.42 -9.75 -9.04
N GLU A 745 30.07 -8.72 -9.57
CA GLU A 745 29.71 -8.13 -10.86
C GLU A 745 30.67 -8.70 -11.93
N THR A 746 30.11 -9.26 -13.00
CA THR A 746 30.90 -9.96 -14.05
C THR A 746 30.91 -9.24 -15.40
N GLY A 747 30.11 -8.17 -15.52
CA GLY A 747 30.04 -7.26 -16.67
C GLY A 747 29.00 -6.17 -16.38
N ASP A 748 28.85 -5.21 -17.29
CA ASP A 748 27.93 -4.07 -17.09
C ASP A 748 26.51 -4.54 -16.78
N GLY A 749 26.11 -4.42 -15.52
CA GLY A 749 24.78 -4.77 -15.00
C GLY A 749 24.45 -6.27 -15.03
N ILE A 750 25.45 -7.15 -15.08
CA ILE A 750 25.28 -8.60 -14.87
C ILE A 750 25.85 -8.95 -13.49
N GLY A 751 24.96 -9.46 -12.64
CA GLY A 751 25.26 -9.88 -11.28
C GLY A 751 25.30 -11.38 -11.09
N GLU A 752 26.19 -11.81 -10.21
CA GLU A 752 26.22 -13.16 -9.66
C GLU A 752 26.09 -13.09 -8.14
N LEU A 753 25.15 -13.85 -7.58
CA LEU A 753 25.02 -14.09 -6.14
C LEU A 753 25.28 -15.56 -5.85
N THR A 754 26.40 -15.84 -5.21
CA THR A 754 26.78 -17.18 -4.74
C THR A 754 26.24 -17.40 -3.34
N VAL A 755 25.37 -18.38 -3.14
CA VAL A 755 24.89 -18.84 -1.84
C VAL A 755 25.80 -19.98 -1.35
N PHE A 756 26.21 -19.92 -0.08
CA PHE A 756 27.11 -20.90 0.51
C PHE A 756 26.68 -21.30 1.92
N PHE A 757 27.07 -22.52 2.32
CA PHE A 757 26.77 -23.11 3.62
C PHE A 757 27.97 -23.84 4.20
N ASP A 758 28.04 -23.92 5.52
CA ASP A 758 28.92 -24.87 6.21
C ASP A 758 28.33 -26.28 6.22
N ALA A 759 29.12 -27.26 6.70
CA ALA A 759 28.67 -28.63 6.83
C ALA A 759 27.58 -28.84 7.89
N ALA A 760 27.43 -27.91 8.85
CA ALA A 760 26.48 -28.01 9.96
C ALA A 760 25.08 -27.50 9.60
N ALA A 761 24.93 -26.71 8.53
CA ALA A 761 23.64 -26.23 8.05
C ALA A 761 22.76 -27.39 7.54
N GLY A 762 21.63 -27.63 8.20
CA GLY A 762 20.68 -28.68 7.84
C GLY A 762 19.93 -28.44 6.51
N ALA A 763 19.43 -29.51 5.89
CA ALA A 763 18.82 -29.48 4.56
C ALA A 763 17.65 -28.48 4.44
N GLU A 764 16.75 -28.45 5.43
CA GLU A 764 15.60 -27.52 5.45
C GLU A 764 16.06 -26.05 5.46
N THR A 765 17.08 -25.72 6.24
CA THR A 765 17.64 -24.37 6.32
C THR A 765 18.27 -23.95 5.00
N ARG A 766 18.95 -24.86 4.30
CA ARG A 766 19.54 -24.59 2.98
C ARG A 766 18.47 -24.24 1.95
N ILE A 767 17.43 -25.07 1.86
CA ILE A 767 16.31 -24.88 0.92
C ILE A 767 15.60 -23.55 1.17
N ILE A 768 15.21 -23.29 2.42
CA ILE A 768 14.50 -22.05 2.78
C ILE A 768 15.37 -20.81 2.50
N PHE A 769 16.67 -20.86 2.82
CA PHE A 769 17.58 -19.75 2.58
C PHE A 769 17.79 -19.50 1.07
N GLU A 770 18.01 -20.56 0.29
CA GLU A 770 18.15 -20.47 -1.17
C GLU A 770 16.91 -19.87 -1.83
N ASP A 771 15.72 -20.33 -1.46
CA ASP A 771 14.47 -19.88 -2.06
C ASP A 771 14.12 -18.45 -1.62
N TYR A 772 14.44 -18.07 -0.37
CA TYR A 772 14.32 -16.68 0.08
C TYR A 772 15.22 -15.74 -0.73
N VAL A 773 16.49 -16.12 -0.91
CA VAL A 773 17.44 -15.35 -1.72
C VAL A 773 16.96 -15.27 -3.19
N GLN A 774 16.50 -16.38 -3.78
CA GLN A 774 15.97 -16.39 -5.14
C GLN A 774 14.74 -15.50 -5.29
N ALA A 775 13.80 -15.55 -4.36
CA ALA A 775 12.60 -14.72 -4.37
C ALA A 775 12.96 -13.22 -4.31
N HIS A 776 13.91 -12.84 -3.45
CA HIS A 776 14.39 -11.47 -3.35
C HIS A 776 15.07 -11.00 -4.63
N VAL A 777 15.99 -11.80 -5.19
CA VAL A 777 16.68 -11.48 -6.45
C VAL A 777 15.68 -11.35 -7.60
N THR A 778 14.69 -12.23 -7.68
CA THR A 778 13.63 -12.17 -8.70
C THR A 778 12.82 -10.89 -8.60
N ALA A 779 12.55 -10.41 -7.39
CA ALA A 779 11.80 -9.18 -7.16
C ALA A 779 12.60 -7.89 -7.46
N HIS A 780 13.94 -7.95 -7.50
CA HIS A 780 14.79 -6.75 -7.65
C HIS A 780 15.68 -6.76 -8.91
N ALA A 781 15.72 -7.87 -9.65
CA ALA A 781 16.41 -7.99 -10.93
C ALA A 781 15.49 -7.69 -12.12
N LEU A 782 16.05 -7.59 -13.33
CA LEU A 782 15.26 -7.48 -14.56
C LEU A 782 14.40 -8.74 -14.75
N PRO A 783 13.07 -8.62 -14.91
CA PRO A 783 12.20 -9.79 -15.01
C PRO A 783 12.61 -10.74 -16.14
N GLY A 784 12.56 -12.04 -15.85
CA GLY A 784 12.94 -13.10 -16.79
C GLY A 784 14.44 -13.33 -16.98
N THR A 785 15.32 -12.56 -16.30
CA THR A 785 16.78 -12.72 -16.44
C THR A 785 17.42 -13.61 -15.38
N VAL A 786 16.74 -13.87 -14.27
CA VAL A 786 17.30 -14.66 -13.16
C VAL A 786 17.45 -16.12 -13.56
N ARG A 787 18.67 -16.66 -13.43
CA ARG A 787 18.97 -18.07 -13.64
C ARG A 787 19.65 -18.66 -12.42
N ARG A 788 19.15 -19.81 -11.96
CA ARG A 788 19.71 -20.59 -10.86
C ARG A 788 20.61 -21.70 -11.41
N GLU A 789 21.84 -21.75 -10.92
CA GLU A 789 22.83 -22.77 -11.26
C GLU A 789 23.30 -23.46 -9.98
N ARG A 790 23.06 -24.78 -9.86
CA ARG A 790 23.53 -25.59 -8.72
C ARG A 790 25.03 -25.88 -8.88
N VAL A 791 25.78 -25.76 -7.79
CA VAL A 791 27.22 -26.03 -7.74
C VAL A 791 27.47 -27.41 -7.16
N PHE A 792 28.01 -28.30 -7.98
CA PHE A 792 28.37 -29.66 -7.55
C PHE A 792 29.87 -29.74 -7.25
N THR A 793 30.22 -30.13 -6.02
CA THR A 793 31.61 -30.33 -5.60
C THR A 793 31.85 -31.77 -5.17
N CYS A 794 33.02 -32.30 -5.52
CA CYS A 794 33.43 -33.63 -5.09
C CYS A 794 33.63 -33.67 -3.56
N PRO A 795 33.05 -34.65 -2.84
CA PRO A 795 33.23 -34.75 -1.39
C PRO A 795 34.67 -35.08 -0.97
N GLY A 796 35.40 -35.87 -1.78
CA GLY A 796 36.78 -36.25 -1.47
C GLY A 796 37.83 -35.18 -1.81
N CYS A 797 37.87 -34.73 -3.07
CA CYS A 797 38.93 -33.81 -3.55
C CYS A 797 38.48 -32.35 -3.71
N SER A 798 37.23 -32.00 -3.34
CA SER A 798 36.65 -30.66 -3.48
C SER A 798 36.64 -30.09 -4.91
N TYR A 799 36.91 -30.91 -5.94
CA TYR A 799 36.81 -30.51 -7.34
C TYR A 799 35.39 -30.04 -7.67
N ARG A 800 35.27 -28.82 -8.18
CA ARG A 800 34.01 -28.24 -8.66
C ARG A 800 33.75 -28.69 -10.09
N LEU A 801 32.58 -29.28 -10.33
CA LEU A 801 32.17 -29.66 -11.68
C LEU A 801 31.88 -28.42 -12.54
N ASP A 802 32.25 -28.50 -13.81
CA ASP A 802 31.90 -27.52 -14.82
C ASP A 802 30.38 -27.55 -15.10
N ALA A 803 29.76 -26.37 -15.13
CA ALA A 803 28.30 -26.25 -15.26
C ALA A 803 27.78 -26.79 -16.60
N GLU A 804 28.54 -26.63 -17.69
CA GLU A 804 28.15 -27.13 -19.01
C GLU A 804 28.27 -28.66 -19.08
N MET A 805 29.30 -29.22 -18.44
CA MET A 805 29.45 -30.67 -18.29
C MET A 805 28.27 -31.29 -17.53
N VAL A 806 27.86 -30.69 -16.41
CA VAL A 806 26.70 -31.14 -15.63
C VAL A 806 25.43 -31.04 -16.47
N ARG A 807 25.19 -29.91 -17.13
CA ARG A 807 24.01 -29.69 -17.99
C ARG A 807 23.90 -30.75 -19.09
N ARG A 808 24.98 -30.99 -19.84
CA ARG A 808 25.03 -32.03 -20.90
C ARG A 808 24.77 -33.44 -20.38
N ARG A 809 25.11 -33.72 -19.11
CA ARG A 809 24.86 -35.02 -18.46
C ARG A 809 23.40 -35.14 -17.99
N LEU A 810 22.84 -34.09 -17.41
CA LEU A 810 21.43 -34.00 -17.04
C LEU A 810 20.51 -34.11 -18.26
N ASP A 811 20.82 -33.43 -19.37
CA ASP A 811 20.08 -33.52 -20.64
C ASP A 811 20.03 -34.95 -21.22
N ARG A 812 20.98 -35.80 -20.81
CA ARG A 812 21.07 -37.23 -21.18
C ARG A 812 20.45 -38.15 -20.13
N GLY A 813 19.78 -37.60 -19.11
CA GLY A 813 19.13 -38.34 -18.02
C GLY A 813 20.09 -38.91 -16.97
N ALA A 814 21.34 -38.44 -16.88
CA ALA A 814 22.28 -38.92 -15.86
C ALA A 814 21.94 -38.30 -14.49
N THR A 815 21.85 -39.13 -13.45
CA THR A 815 21.56 -38.72 -12.06
C THR A 815 22.79 -38.66 -11.16
N ALA A 816 23.96 -39.03 -11.67
CA ALA A 816 25.24 -38.92 -10.98
C ALA A 816 26.42 -39.00 -11.98
N MET A 817 27.61 -38.61 -11.54
CA MET A 817 28.87 -38.87 -12.26
C MET A 817 30.02 -39.15 -11.30
N THR A 818 30.98 -39.98 -11.71
CA THR A 818 32.25 -40.11 -10.99
C THR A 818 33.07 -38.83 -11.15
N CYS A 819 33.69 -38.38 -10.06
CA CYS A 819 34.57 -37.21 -10.08
C CYS A 819 35.72 -37.43 -11.08
N PRO A 820 35.93 -36.53 -12.07
CA PRO A 820 36.95 -36.70 -13.10
C PRO A 820 38.38 -36.44 -12.61
N VAL A 821 38.56 -36.09 -11.32
CA VAL A 821 39.87 -35.77 -10.74
C VAL A 821 40.36 -36.86 -9.80
N CYS A 822 39.51 -37.34 -8.89
CA CYS A 822 39.91 -38.40 -7.97
C CYS A 822 39.45 -39.79 -8.40
N ASP A 823 38.54 -39.92 -9.37
CA ASP A 823 37.94 -41.18 -9.84
C ASP A 823 37.29 -42.08 -8.76
N GLU A 824 37.34 -41.67 -7.49
CA GLU A 824 36.89 -42.46 -6.34
C GLU A 824 35.47 -42.10 -5.90
N HIS A 825 35.07 -40.84 -6.08
CA HIS A 825 33.83 -40.33 -5.48
C HIS A 825 32.75 -40.13 -6.55
N GLN A 826 31.55 -40.66 -6.27
CA GLN A 826 30.34 -40.37 -7.05
C GLN A 826 29.73 -39.04 -6.60
N ILE A 827 29.51 -38.16 -7.56
CA ILE A 827 28.83 -36.88 -7.40
C ILE A 827 27.41 -37.06 -7.91
N VAL A 828 26.45 -37.01 -7.01
CA VAL A 828 25.03 -37.23 -7.31
C VAL A 828 24.41 -35.90 -7.77
N PHE A 829 23.71 -35.94 -8.90
CA PHE A 829 22.97 -34.82 -9.50
C PHE A 829 21.50 -34.79 -9.12
N LEU A 830 21.05 -35.72 -8.27
CA LEU A 830 19.69 -35.71 -7.72
C LEU A 830 19.52 -34.48 -6.85
N ASP A 831 19.07 -33.42 -7.51
CA ASP A 831 18.38 -32.33 -6.88
C ASP A 831 17.16 -32.93 -6.19
N GLY A 832 16.94 -32.63 -4.91
CA GLY A 832 15.64 -32.81 -4.28
C GLY A 832 14.59 -31.83 -4.85
N ALA A 833 14.66 -31.50 -6.15
CA ALA A 833 13.89 -30.45 -6.79
C ALA A 833 12.58 -30.95 -7.43
N ASP A 834 12.11 -32.14 -7.03
CA ASP A 834 10.74 -32.58 -7.31
C ASP A 834 9.90 -32.83 -6.06
N HIS A 835 10.43 -32.62 -4.85
CA HIS A 835 9.61 -32.65 -3.63
C HIS A 835 10.10 -31.61 -2.62
N LEU A 836 9.37 -30.49 -2.56
CA LEU A 836 9.07 -29.76 -1.33
C LEU A 836 7.95 -28.74 -1.61
N ASP A 837 6.73 -29.28 -1.54
CA ASP A 837 5.50 -28.79 -0.87
C ASP A 837 5.29 -27.29 -0.60
N ARG A 838 4.01 -26.87 -0.51
CA ARG A 838 3.56 -25.53 -0.05
C ARG A 838 4.31 -25.02 1.19
N SER A 839 4.79 -25.94 2.03
CA SER A 839 5.56 -25.68 3.26
C SER A 839 6.78 -24.75 3.09
N VAL A 840 7.50 -24.81 1.97
CA VAL A 840 8.70 -23.95 1.75
C VAL A 840 8.32 -22.53 1.36
N GLN A 841 7.32 -22.34 0.49
CA GLN A 841 6.78 -21.01 0.16
C GLN A 841 6.23 -20.31 1.41
N GLN A 842 5.48 -21.02 2.25
CA GLN A 842 5.02 -20.54 3.55
C GLN A 842 6.16 -20.12 4.48
N SER A 843 7.33 -20.75 4.35
CA SER A 843 8.51 -20.40 5.17
C SER A 843 9.19 -19.13 4.66
N VAL A 844 9.32 -18.96 3.34
CA VAL A 844 9.83 -17.73 2.71
C VAL A 844 8.93 -16.53 3.04
N GLU A 845 7.62 -16.72 3.08
CA GLU A 845 6.66 -15.69 3.48
C GLU A 845 6.78 -15.30 4.95
N ARG A 846 6.83 -16.29 5.85
CA ARG A 846 7.09 -16.04 7.27
C ARG A 846 8.41 -15.30 7.51
N MET A 847 9.43 -15.58 6.71
CA MET A 847 10.68 -14.81 6.75
C MET A 847 10.50 -13.38 6.24
N ASN A 848 9.71 -13.16 5.19
CA ASN A 848 9.40 -11.80 4.74
C ASN A 848 8.62 -11.02 5.79
N GLU A 849 7.60 -11.61 6.40
CA GLU A 849 6.86 -11.00 7.52
C GLU A 849 7.78 -10.70 8.71
N SER A 850 8.68 -11.62 9.06
CA SER A 850 9.67 -11.37 10.13
C SER A 850 10.63 -10.23 9.77
N ALA A 851 11.08 -10.15 8.51
CA ALA A 851 11.94 -9.07 8.05
C ALA A 851 11.20 -7.71 8.10
N ASP A 852 9.95 -7.69 7.63
CA ASP A 852 9.09 -6.50 7.64
C ASP A 852 8.82 -6.02 9.07
N LEU A 853 8.53 -6.92 10.01
CA LEU A 853 8.38 -6.59 11.44
C LEU A 853 9.69 -6.05 12.04
N GLY A 854 10.84 -6.61 11.68
CA GLY A 854 12.15 -6.14 12.12
C GLY A 854 12.43 -4.71 11.66
N ARG A 855 12.10 -4.42 10.40
CA ARG A 855 12.19 -3.09 9.81
C ARG A 855 11.26 -2.10 10.50
N ASP A 856 10.00 -2.47 10.69
CA ASP A 856 8.99 -1.62 11.31
C ASP A 856 9.38 -1.26 12.75
N ARG A 857 9.95 -2.22 13.51
CA ARG A 857 10.49 -1.96 14.86
C ARG A 857 11.69 -1.01 14.83
N ALA A 858 12.58 -1.13 13.85
CA ALA A 858 13.70 -0.21 13.68
C ALA A 858 13.20 1.21 13.41
N ALA A 859 12.26 1.36 12.45
CA ALA A 859 11.65 2.64 12.10
C ALA A 859 10.83 3.24 13.26
N ALA A 860 10.12 2.43 14.05
CA ALA A 860 9.33 2.86 15.20
C ALA A 860 10.17 3.64 16.23
N THR A 861 11.45 3.31 16.38
CA THR A 861 12.36 4.07 17.27
C THR A 861 12.53 5.52 16.79
N ALA A 862 12.65 5.73 15.47
CA ALA A 862 12.69 7.07 14.87
C ALA A 862 11.37 7.80 15.08
N THR A 863 10.26 7.13 14.80
CA THR A 863 8.90 7.67 14.99
C THR A 863 8.69 8.13 16.43
N ILE A 864 9.02 7.29 17.41
CA ILE A 864 8.91 7.63 18.84
C ILE A 864 9.78 8.84 19.19
N ARG A 865 11.01 8.90 18.68
CA ARG A 865 11.89 10.07 18.90
C ARG A 865 11.32 11.35 18.29
N GLY A 866 10.70 11.25 17.12
CA GLY A 866 10.00 12.35 16.46
C GLY A 866 8.80 12.83 17.28
N LYS A 867 7.98 11.90 17.77
CA LYS A 867 6.86 12.18 18.67
C LYS A 867 7.29 12.85 19.97
N GLU A 868 8.37 12.38 20.60
CA GLU A 868 8.93 13.01 21.79
C GLU A 868 9.39 14.44 21.53
N THR A 869 10.05 14.68 20.39
CA THR A 869 10.55 16.00 19.98
C THR A 869 9.39 16.95 19.68
N ALA A 870 8.31 16.44 19.08
CA ALA A 870 7.10 17.19 18.77
C ALA A 870 6.15 17.36 19.97
N GLY A 871 6.31 16.58 21.04
CA GLY A 871 5.34 16.48 22.14
C GLY A 871 4.02 15.80 21.74
N ASP A 872 4.05 14.94 20.71
CA ASP A 872 2.89 14.27 20.11
C ASP A 872 2.61 12.90 20.77
N TYR A 873 1.89 12.91 21.89
CA TYR A 873 1.52 11.69 22.59
C TYR A 873 0.28 11.04 21.96
N ASP A 874 0.34 9.73 21.70
CA ASP A 874 -0.78 8.99 21.10
C ASP A 874 -1.86 8.65 22.13
N VAL A 875 -1.43 8.25 23.33
CA VAL A 875 -2.33 7.73 24.37
C VAL A 875 -1.94 8.26 25.75
N PHE A 876 -2.93 8.68 26.52
CA PHE A 876 -2.77 8.96 27.94
C PHE A 876 -3.00 7.68 28.75
N LEU A 877 -2.04 7.26 29.57
CA LEU A 877 -2.20 6.09 30.44
C LEU A 877 -2.65 6.54 31.83
N SER A 878 -3.90 6.29 32.19
CA SER A 878 -4.43 6.52 33.54
C SER A 878 -4.41 5.23 34.35
N TYR A 879 -3.68 5.21 35.46
CA TYR A 879 -3.43 3.98 36.21
C TYR A 879 -3.27 4.22 37.72
N ASN A 880 -3.47 3.16 38.52
CA ASN A 880 -3.18 3.21 39.94
C ASN A 880 -1.66 3.13 40.16
N SER A 881 -1.08 4.05 40.94
CA SER A 881 0.36 4.06 41.20
C SER A 881 0.92 2.74 41.77
N ALA A 882 0.09 1.92 42.44
CA ALA A 882 0.46 0.59 42.91
C ALA A 882 0.71 -0.43 41.77
N GLU A 883 0.16 -0.18 40.58
CA GLU A 883 0.23 -1.05 39.40
C GLU A 883 1.31 -0.61 38.41
N ARG A 884 2.11 0.40 38.78
CA ARG A 884 3.18 1.00 37.96
C ARG A 884 4.09 -0.03 37.25
N PRO A 885 4.58 -1.10 37.88
CA PRO A 885 5.45 -2.07 37.19
C PRO A 885 4.75 -2.79 36.03
N ALA A 886 3.46 -3.11 36.16
CA ALA A 886 2.68 -3.76 35.11
C ALA A 886 2.40 -2.80 33.95
N VAL A 887 2.08 -1.53 34.27
CA VAL A 887 1.82 -0.49 33.26
C VAL A 887 3.08 -0.10 32.51
N ALA A 888 4.25 -0.12 33.16
CA ALA A 888 5.53 0.13 32.49
C ALA A 888 5.81 -0.86 31.35
N GLY A 889 5.46 -2.14 31.52
CA GLY A 889 5.57 -3.15 30.46
C GLY A 889 4.64 -2.86 29.28
N ILE A 890 3.41 -2.42 29.54
CA ILE A 890 2.45 -2.00 28.50
C ILE A 890 2.96 -0.75 27.77
N ALA A 891 3.46 0.24 28.52
CA ALA A 891 3.99 1.47 27.96
C ALA A 891 5.20 1.20 27.04
N GLU A 892 6.11 0.30 27.42
CA GLU A 892 7.25 -0.06 26.58
C GLU A 892 6.80 -0.85 25.34
N GLY A 893 5.87 -1.80 25.49
CA GLY A 893 5.28 -2.48 24.34
C GLY A 893 4.61 -1.52 23.35
N LEU A 894 3.92 -0.48 23.85
CA LEU A 894 3.30 0.54 22.98
C LEU A 894 4.36 1.32 22.19
N ARG A 895 5.50 1.65 22.83
CA ARG A 895 6.64 2.31 22.16
C ARG A 895 7.26 1.41 21.10
N GLU A 896 7.43 0.13 21.36
CA GLU A 896 7.90 -0.85 20.37
C GLU A 896 6.94 -0.96 19.17
N ALA A 897 5.65 -0.74 19.40
CA ALA A 897 4.63 -0.65 18.34
C ALA A 897 4.55 0.74 17.67
N GLY A 898 5.44 1.68 18.00
CA GLY A 898 5.48 3.03 17.42
C GLY A 898 4.45 4.02 18.01
N LEU A 899 3.77 3.66 19.10
CA LEU A 899 2.85 4.52 19.82
C LEU A 899 3.55 5.14 21.05
N LEU A 900 3.53 6.46 21.18
CA LEU A 900 4.11 7.18 22.31
C LEU A 900 3.05 7.33 23.42
N PRO A 901 3.13 6.57 24.52
CA PRO A 901 2.27 6.79 25.68
C PRO A 901 2.76 7.98 26.51
N TRP A 902 1.82 8.79 26.98
CA TRP A 902 2.08 9.70 28.09
C TRP A 902 2.08 8.89 29.38
N PHE A 903 3.26 8.84 30.03
CA PHE A 903 3.51 8.10 31.27
C PHE A 903 4.22 9.03 32.26
N ASP A 904 3.51 9.41 33.31
CA ASP A 904 3.87 10.40 34.35
C ASP A 904 5.33 10.33 34.81
N THR A 905 5.89 9.14 35.02
CA THR A 905 7.28 8.96 35.51
C THR A 905 8.37 9.41 34.55
N ARG A 906 8.10 9.47 33.24
CA ARG A 906 9.05 9.94 32.22
C ARG A 906 8.74 11.35 31.72
N ALA A 907 7.48 11.79 31.83
CA ALA A 907 6.99 13.01 31.17
C ALA A 907 6.97 14.26 32.07
N LEU A 908 6.83 14.11 33.39
CA LEU A 908 6.77 15.26 34.31
C LEU A 908 8.17 15.72 34.73
N GLN A 909 8.47 17.01 34.52
CA GLN A 909 9.70 17.64 34.99
C GLN A 909 9.48 18.31 36.36
N GLY A 910 10.51 18.30 37.21
CA GLY A 910 10.45 18.94 38.53
C GLY A 910 10.13 20.44 38.42
N GLY A 911 9.10 20.91 39.14
CA GLY A 911 8.67 22.31 39.16
C GLY A 911 7.42 22.64 38.33
N GLN A 912 6.87 21.69 37.58
CA GLN A 912 5.63 21.88 36.82
C GLN A 912 4.37 21.79 37.70
N VAL A 913 3.33 22.57 37.38
CA VAL A 913 2.00 22.42 37.99
C VAL A 913 1.33 21.21 37.34
N TRP A 914 1.41 20.06 38.02
CA TRP A 914 1.02 18.76 37.47
C TRP A 914 -0.42 18.71 36.92
N GLN A 915 -1.38 19.43 37.52
CA GLN A 915 -2.78 19.48 37.06
C GLN A 915 -2.91 20.12 35.67
N GLN A 916 -2.22 21.23 35.45
CA GLN A 916 -2.28 21.95 34.17
C GLN A 916 -1.61 21.14 33.07
N GLU A 917 -0.48 20.48 33.37
CA GLU A 917 0.18 19.63 32.40
C GLU A 917 -0.68 18.39 32.09
N LEU A 918 -1.33 17.78 33.08
CA LEU A 918 -2.21 16.64 32.89
C LEU A 918 -3.40 16.98 31.98
N GLU A 919 -4.11 18.07 32.26
CA GLU A 919 -5.23 18.51 31.41
C GLU A 919 -4.77 18.88 30.00
N LYS A 920 -3.61 19.53 29.86
CA LYS A 920 -3.02 19.87 28.56
C LYS A 920 -2.73 18.61 27.75
N GLN A 921 -2.20 17.57 28.38
CA GLN A 921 -1.84 16.32 27.71
C GLN A 921 -3.08 15.50 27.34
N ILE A 922 -4.09 15.43 28.23
CA ILE A 922 -5.39 14.81 27.91
C ILE A 922 -6.05 15.51 26.71
N ARG A 923 -5.96 16.85 26.62
CA ARG A 923 -6.46 17.62 25.47
C ARG A 923 -5.69 17.31 24.18
N GLY A 924 -4.41 16.95 24.26
CA GLY A 924 -3.54 16.70 23.11
C GLY A 924 -3.59 15.27 22.56
N VAL A 925 -3.92 14.27 23.38
CA VAL A 925 -3.95 12.86 22.94
C VAL A 925 -5.19 12.53 22.10
N ARG A 926 -5.08 11.43 21.33
CA ARG A 926 -6.18 10.85 20.55
C ARG A 926 -6.92 9.75 21.31
N ALA A 927 -6.26 9.16 22.30
CA ALA A 927 -6.82 8.10 23.12
C ALA A 927 -6.44 8.27 24.60
N ALA A 928 -7.31 7.80 25.49
CA ALA A 928 -7.04 7.69 26.92
C ALA A 928 -7.34 6.25 27.36
N ALA A 929 -6.29 5.53 27.76
CA ALA A 929 -6.42 4.18 28.31
C ALA A 929 -6.55 4.25 29.83
N VAL A 930 -7.66 3.75 30.36
CA VAL A 930 -7.92 3.69 31.81
C VAL A 930 -7.66 2.27 32.30
N LEU A 931 -6.50 2.06 32.92
CA LEU A 931 -6.01 0.76 33.36
C LEU A 931 -6.50 0.43 34.77
N LEU A 932 -7.20 -0.68 34.90
CA LEU A 932 -7.87 -1.13 36.12
C LEU A 932 -7.29 -2.48 36.52
N GLY A 933 -6.56 -2.53 37.63
CA GLY A 933 -6.04 -3.77 38.19
C GLY A 933 -6.65 -4.15 39.54
N PRO A 934 -6.04 -5.15 40.23
CA PRO A 934 -6.59 -5.74 41.44
C PRO A 934 -6.73 -4.77 42.63
N GLN A 935 -6.01 -3.63 42.60
CA GLN A 935 -6.05 -2.64 43.68
C GLN A 935 -7.16 -1.60 43.49
N GLY A 936 -7.93 -1.68 42.39
CA GLY A 936 -8.97 -0.73 42.04
C GLY A 936 -8.42 0.68 41.77
N MET A 937 -9.30 1.68 41.69
CA MET A 937 -8.87 3.06 41.40
C MET A 937 -8.29 3.78 42.61
N GLY A 938 -7.04 4.20 42.47
CA GLY A 938 -6.35 5.07 43.43
C GLY A 938 -6.91 6.50 43.44
N ARG A 939 -6.54 7.28 44.47
CA ARG A 939 -7.02 8.67 44.64
C ARG A 939 -6.63 9.56 43.44
N TRP A 940 -5.40 9.44 42.95
CA TRP A 940 -4.89 10.23 41.84
C TRP A 940 -5.53 9.85 40.52
N GLN A 941 -5.62 8.55 40.24
CA GLN A 941 -6.27 8.00 39.04
C GLN A 941 -7.72 8.49 38.87
N ARG A 942 -8.47 8.70 39.96
CA ARG A 942 -9.84 9.24 39.88
C ARG A 942 -9.90 10.65 39.30
N LEU A 943 -8.94 11.51 39.66
CA LEU A 943 -8.86 12.87 39.11
C LEU A 943 -8.51 12.85 37.62
N GLU A 944 -7.66 11.92 37.21
CA GLU A 944 -7.34 11.71 35.79
C GLU A 944 -8.58 11.24 35.02
N ALA A 945 -9.30 10.26 35.57
CA ALA A 945 -10.52 9.74 34.97
C ALA A 945 -11.62 10.82 34.85
N GLU A 946 -11.77 11.69 35.85
CA GLU A 946 -12.67 12.85 35.78
C GLU A 946 -12.28 13.79 34.64
N ALA A 947 -11.00 14.16 34.52
CA ALA A 947 -10.51 15.01 33.44
C ALA A 947 -10.69 14.38 32.05
N ILE A 948 -10.49 13.06 31.91
CA ILE A 948 -10.75 12.31 30.68
C ILE A 948 -12.23 12.36 30.29
N VAL A 949 -13.14 12.16 31.26
CA VAL A 949 -14.59 12.20 31.01
C VAL A 949 -15.07 13.59 30.62
N ASP A 950 -14.55 14.62 31.28
CA ASP A 950 -14.84 16.01 30.96
C ASP A 950 -14.39 16.35 29.52
N GLU A 951 -13.19 15.93 29.14
CA GLU A 951 -12.68 16.19 27.79
C GLU A 951 -13.42 15.39 26.72
N GLN A 952 -13.77 14.13 27.00
CA GLN A 952 -14.61 13.32 26.11
C GLN A 952 -15.98 13.94 25.84
N THR A 953 -16.50 14.70 26.79
CA THR A 953 -17.79 15.41 26.63
C THR A 953 -17.65 16.61 25.69
N ARG A 954 -16.44 17.18 25.55
CA ARG A 954 -16.13 18.27 24.62
C ARG A 954 -15.67 17.77 23.25
N ARG A 955 -14.95 16.65 23.22
CA ARG A 955 -14.34 16.03 22.04
C ARG A 955 -14.92 14.64 21.81
N GLU A 956 -15.83 14.54 20.84
CA GLU A 956 -16.39 13.24 20.42
C GLU A 956 -15.33 12.30 19.81
N ASP A 957 -14.21 12.85 19.32
CA ASP A 957 -13.13 12.13 18.65
C ASP A 957 -12.09 11.50 19.60
N LEU A 958 -12.05 11.93 20.86
CA LEU A 958 -11.21 11.30 21.88
C LEU A 958 -11.70 9.86 22.12
N LYS A 959 -10.80 8.89 22.19
CA LYS A 959 -11.17 7.48 22.45
C LYS A 959 -10.87 7.11 23.88
N VAL A 960 -11.88 6.71 24.65
CA VAL A 960 -11.69 6.18 26.01
C VAL A 960 -11.67 4.65 25.97
N ILE A 961 -10.60 4.06 26.48
CA ILE A 961 -10.33 2.61 26.39
C ILE A 961 -10.17 2.04 27.81
N PRO A 962 -11.18 1.35 28.36
CA PRO A 962 -11.01 0.62 29.61
C PRO A 962 -10.07 -0.57 29.39
N VAL A 963 -9.08 -0.76 30.26
CA VAL A 963 -8.13 -1.88 30.20
C VAL A 963 -8.13 -2.63 31.53
N LEU A 964 -8.40 -3.94 31.52
CA LEU A 964 -8.34 -4.78 32.72
C LEU A 964 -6.97 -5.45 32.81
N LEU A 965 -6.24 -5.22 33.90
CA LEU A 965 -4.90 -5.78 34.12
C LEU A 965 -4.96 -7.23 34.64
N PRO A 966 -3.88 -8.01 34.46
CA PRO A 966 -3.77 -9.35 35.07
C PRO A 966 -3.96 -9.29 36.59
N GLY A 967 -4.70 -10.26 37.14
CA GLY A 967 -5.02 -10.33 38.58
C GLY A 967 -6.33 -9.64 39.01
N THR A 968 -7.00 -8.92 38.11
CA THR A 968 -8.31 -8.31 38.38
C THR A 968 -9.40 -9.39 38.59
N PRO A 969 -10.27 -9.31 39.63
CA PRO A 969 -11.27 -10.33 39.92
C PRO A 969 -12.22 -10.63 38.75
N ALA A 970 -12.58 -11.90 38.55
CA ALA A 970 -13.42 -12.34 37.41
C ALA A 970 -14.80 -11.65 37.33
N GLY A 971 -15.35 -11.19 38.47
CA GLY A 971 -16.61 -10.43 38.57
C GLY A 971 -16.44 -8.90 38.67
N PHE A 972 -15.30 -8.35 38.25
CA PHE A 972 -15.05 -6.91 38.34
C PHE A 972 -15.93 -6.13 37.35
N THR A 973 -16.86 -5.34 37.88
CA THR A 973 -17.74 -4.47 37.08
C THR A 973 -17.02 -3.15 36.79
N LEU A 974 -17.04 -2.73 35.52
CA LEU A 974 -16.53 -1.42 35.14
C LEU A 974 -17.30 -0.31 35.91
N PRO A 975 -16.62 0.73 36.38
CA PRO A 975 -17.26 1.94 36.90
C PRO A 975 -18.33 2.45 35.92
N MET A 976 -19.44 2.97 36.44
CA MET A 976 -20.58 3.38 35.59
C MET A 976 -20.19 4.31 34.44
N PHE A 977 -19.26 5.24 34.67
CA PHE A 977 -18.81 6.17 33.63
C PHE A 977 -18.05 5.47 32.49
N LEU A 978 -17.40 4.33 32.75
CA LEU A 978 -16.72 3.49 31.75
C LEU A 978 -17.63 2.42 31.13
N GLY A 979 -18.83 2.19 31.69
CA GLY A 979 -19.71 1.10 31.31
C GLY A 979 -20.25 1.15 29.88
N ARG A 980 -20.06 2.27 29.16
CA ARG A 980 -20.46 2.45 27.76
C ARG A 980 -19.43 1.97 26.73
N TRP A 981 -18.21 1.60 27.15
CA TRP A 981 -17.14 1.16 26.25
C TRP A 981 -16.74 -0.30 26.49
N HIS A 982 -16.26 -0.97 25.43
CA HIS A 982 -15.71 -2.31 25.54
C HIS A 982 -14.31 -2.29 26.16
N ALA A 983 -14.10 -3.10 27.19
CA ALA A 983 -12.81 -3.23 27.84
C ALA A 983 -11.86 -4.15 27.05
N VAL A 984 -10.57 -3.81 27.06
CA VAL A 984 -9.49 -4.69 26.63
C VAL A 984 -9.03 -5.49 27.86
N ASP A 985 -9.22 -6.81 27.83
CA ASP A 985 -8.98 -7.68 28.98
C ASP A 985 -7.64 -8.42 28.89
N PHE A 986 -6.64 -8.00 29.66
CA PHE A 986 -5.32 -8.65 29.73
C PHE A 986 -5.31 -9.99 30.46
N ARG A 987 -6.46 -10.48 30.93
CA ARG A 987 -6.61 -11.82 31.53
C ARG A 987 -6.91 -12.91 30.49
N GLU A 988 -7.33 -12.54 29.29
CA GLU A 988 -7.73 -13.48 28.24
C GLU A 988 -6.53 -14.12 27.52
N ALA A 989 -6.62 -15.42 27.21
CA ALA A 989 -5.68 -16.12 26.34
C ALA A 989 -6.21 -16.13 24.89
N TRP A 990 -5.61 -15.30 24.04
CA TRP A 990 -5.81 -15.19 22.57
C TRP A 990 -7.19 -14.72 22.06
N PRO A 991 -7.26 -13.75 21.12
CA PRO A 991 -6.17 -12.94 20.55
C PRO A 991 -5.53 -12.04 21.61
N ALA A 992 -4.22 -11.76 21.44
CA ALA A 992 -3.40 -11.05 22.41
C ALA A 992 -4.06 -9.71 22.79
N PRO A 993 -4.41 -9.49 24.07
CA PRO A 993 -5.09 -8.27 24.51
C PRO A 993 -4.27 -7.00 24.24
N PHE A 994 -2.95 -7.14 24.14
CA PHE A 994 -2.06 -6.06 23.72
C PHE A 994 -2.35 -5.59 22.27
N ASP A 995 -2.57 -6.50 21.32
CA ASP A 995 -2.91 -6.15 19.93
C ASP A 995 -4.23 -5.38 19.85
N ARG A 996 -5.22 -5.78 20.65
CA ARG A 996 -6.50 -5.06 20.78
C ARG A 996 -6.33 -3.66 21.34
N LEU A 997 -5.42 -3.48 22.31
CA LEU A 997 -5.10 -2.16 22.85
C LEU A 997 -4.46 -1.26 21.78
N VAL A 998 -3.46 -1.78 21.05
CA VAL A 998 -2.82 -1.06 19.93
C VAL A 998 -3.86 -0.66 18.89
N GLN A 999 -4.73 -1.58 18.47
CA GLN A 999 -5.82 -1.32 17.52
C GLN A 999 -6.80 -0.26 18.04
N ALA A 1000 -7.18 -0.32 19.30
CA ALA A 1000 -8.12 0.64 19.88
C ALA A 1000 -7.52 2.06 19.91
N ILE A 1001 -6.21 2.18 20.20
CA ILE A 1001 -5.49 3.46 20.21
C ILE A 1001 -5.33 4.00 18.80
N SER A 1002 -4.77 3.21 17.88
CA SER A 1002 -4.47 3.66 16.51
C SER A 1002 -5.75 3.92 15.68
N GLY A 1003 -6.84 3.20 15.98
CA GLY A 1003 -8.04 3.20 15.13
C GLY A 1003 -7.88 2.45 13.81
N GLU A 1004 -6.69 1.93 13.54
CA GLU A 1004 -6.41 1.10 12.38
C GLU A 1004 -6.63 -0.37 12.76
N PRO A 1005 -7.41 -1.16 12.00
CA PRO A 1005 -7.27 -2.60 12.08
C PRO A 1005 -5.84 -2.91 11.63
N GLN A 1006 -4.97 -3.33 12.57
CA GLN A 1006 -3.51 -3.52 12.41
C GLN A 1006 -3.14 -4.16 11.05
N ARG A 1007 -1.99 -3.85 10.48
CA ARG A 1007 -1.52 -4.44 9.20
C ARG A 1007 -1.17 -5.93 9.31
#